data_AF-A0A672KSP5-F1
#
_entry.id   AF-A0A672KSP5-F1
#
_cell.length_a   1.000
_cell.length_b   1.000
_cell.length_c   1.000
_cell.angle_alpha   90.00
_cell.angle_beta   90.00
_cell.angle_gamma   90.00
#
_symmetry.space_group_name_H-M   'P 1'
#
loop_
_entity.id
_entity.type
_entity.pdbx_description
1 polymer ?
#
loop_
_entity_poly.entity_id
_entity_poly.type
_entity_poly.pdbx_seq_one_letter_code
_entity_poly.pdbx_strand_id
1 'polypeptide(L)'
;MPFIDESPTMSPHLCARGQDGEAVSPTPPEGLLLRGGIEKGLEMKKLVLSGFLASEGIYINQLEALLLPMKPLKATATTSKPVLTMEQIDTIFFMIQDIFEIHKEFYDALSPNIQQWDEKVTVGHLFQKLASQLGVYKAFVDNYKVAVETAEKCGQANNQFQKISEVSSSTPYPLLYKPIDRVTRSTLVLHDLLKHTPKDHPDFPLLQDALRISQNFLSSINEEIDPRRTAVTTPKGEVRQLVKDGFLVEVSEGTRKLRHVFLFTDLLLCAKMKKTAVGRHQQYECKWYIPLADLSFQTLDDSDSLPHVQTLPEHEIEEMKIKISSIKSEIQKEKKAQKAQSRNVDRLRKKMNEQESCLLLHSPTIPFRIHNKHGKSFLFLLSSDYERSEWRESIQKLQKKDLQACVLSSVELQVLTGSCFKLRTVHNIPVTSNKDDDESSGLYGFLHVIVHKATGFKESANLYCTLEVDSFGYFVSKAKTRVFRDTTEPQWNEEFEIELEGSQCLRILCYEKCYDKSKLNKDDNEIVDKIMGKGQVQLDPQTVQSKNWHMDVIEMNGIKVEFSMKFTSRDLKTPAADPHVHSVLVFVSSHFRVAEKEPVNKMSLHNLATVFGPTLLRPSESESSKAHITLASDIWSHDVMAQVQVLLYYLQHPPISFAELKKNTLYFSTDV
;
A
#
# COMPACT_ATOMS: atom_id res chain seq x y z
N MET A 1 4.75 -6.00 -17.06
CA MET A 1 5.86 -6.90 -16.68
C MET A 1 5.26 -8.02 -15.84
N PRO A 2 5.34 -9.29 -16.27
CA PRO A 2 5.39 -10.44 -15.37
C PRO A 2 6.85 -10.75 -15.02
N PHE A 3 7.13 -11.12 -13.78
CA PHE A 3 8.46 -11.50 -13.29
C PHE A 3 8.71 -13.01 -13.53
N ILE A 4 9.91 -13.36 -13.98
CA ILE A 4 10.44 -14.73 -13.94
C ILE A 4 11.53 -14.70 -12.86
N ASP A 5 11.30 -15.43 -11.78
CA ASP A 5 12.23 -15.64 -10.68
C ASP A 5 12.85 -17.03 -10.85
N GLU A 6 14.18 -17.10 -10.90
CA GLU A 6 14.92 -18.34 -10.69
C GLU A 6 16.09 -18.04 -9.76
N SER A 7 15.99 -18.51 -8.51
CA SER A 7 17.16 -18.86 -7.69
C SER A 7 16.79 -19.84 -6.56
N PRO A 8 17.73 -20.71 -6.14
CA PRO A 8 17.43 -21.95 -5.43
C PRO A 8 17.57 -21.84 -3.92
N THR A 9 16.70 -22.59 -3.24
CA THR A 9 16.70 -22.92 -1.81
C THR A 9 17.92 -23.74 -1.41
N MET A 10 18.64 -23.33 -0.35
CA MET A 10 19.43 -24.25 0.48
C MET A 10 19.50 -23.76 1.94
N SER A 11 18.79 -24.45 2.82
CA SER A 11 19.00 -24.45 4.26
C SER A 11 20.20 -25.35 4.63
N PRO A 12 20.83 -25.15 5.80
CA PRO A 12 21.28 -26.30 6.57
C PRO A 12 20.80 -26.26 8.03
N HIS A 13 20.27 -27.41 8.43
CA HIS A 13 20.13 -27.85 9.81
C HIS A 13 21.51 -28.06 10.45
N LEU A 14 21.71 -27.62 11.69
CA LEU A 14 22.65 -28.27 12.61
C LEU A 14 22.05 -28.33 14.02
N CYS A 15 21.87 -29.56 14.46
CA CYS A 15 21.43 -29.97 15.78
C CYS A 15 22.68 -30.21 16.63
N ALA A 16 22.74 -29.65 17.84
CA ALA A 16 23.70 -30.07 18.87
C ALA A 16 23.03 -30.05 20.24
N ARG A 17 23.18 -31.17 20.93
CA ARG A 17 22.54 -31.58 22.19
C ARG A 17 23.58 -31.43 23.31
N GLY A 18 23.19 -30.92 24.48
CA GLY A 18 23.99 -30.92 25.72
C GLY A 18 23.17 -30.48 26.92
N GLN A 19 23.23 -31.25 28.01
CA GLN A 19 22.29 -31.30 29.16
C GLN A 19 22.65 -30.36 30.34
N ASP A 20 21.57 -29.98 31.04
CA ASP A 20 21.32 -29.77 32.49
C ASP A 20 22.28 -28.99 33.41
N GLY A 21 21.71 -28.05 34.18
CA GLY A 21 22.25 -27.56 35.46
C GLY A 21 21.78 -26.17 35.92
N GLU A 22 20.71 -26.14 36.73
CA GLU A 22 20.31 -25.19 37.80
C GLU A 22 20.35 -23.64 37.66
N ALA A 23 19.29 -23.06 38.24
CA ALA A 23 18.94 -21.65 38.25
C ALA A 23 19.73 -20.82 39.27
N VAL A 24 20.32 -19.70 38.84
CA VAL A 24 20.50 -18.47 39.62
C VAL A 24 20.45 -17.28 38.66
N SER A 25 19.59 -16.30 38.95
CA SER A 25 19.51 -15.02 38.24
C SER A 25 20.73 -14.15 38.55
N PRO A 26 21.34 -13.50 37.54
CA PRO A 26 21.96 -12.21 37.80
C PRO A 26 21.45 -11.17 36.80
N THR A 27 21.10 -10.00 37.33
CA THR A 27 20.92 -8.75 36.60
C THR A 27 22.13 -8.52 35.67
N PRO A 28 21.97 -8.25 34.37
CA PRO A 28 23.12 -8.00 33.51
C PRO A 28 23.65 -6.57 33.74
N PRO A 29 24.98 -6.38 33.72
CA PRO A 29 25.59 -5.07 33.80
C PRO A 29 25.30 -4.27 32.52
N GLU A 30 24.98 -2.98 32.67
CA GLU A 30 24.56 -2.04 31.60
C GLU A 30 25.55 -1.92 30.41
N GLY A 31 26.76 -2.49 30.50
CA GLY A 31 27.73 -2.55 29.40
C GLY A 31 27.50 -3.64 28.34
N LEU A 32 26.74 -4.70 28.62
CA LEU A 32 26.53 -5.81 27.68
C LEU A 32 25.42 -5.54 26.64
N LEU A 33 24.44 -4.69 26.97
CA LEU A 33 23.33 -4.35 26.05
C LEU A 33 23.78 -3.47 24.88
N LEU A 34 24.74 -2.57 25.11
CA LEU A 34 25.34 -1.74 24.06
C LEU A 34 26.18 -2.57 23.09
N ARG A 35 26.90 -3.58 23.60
CA ARG A 35 27.75 -4.46 22.79
C ARG A 35 26.92 -5.35 21.87
N GLY A 36 25.84 -5.95 22.39
CA GLY A 36 24.92 -6.78 21.59
C GLY A 36 24.17 -6.00 20.50
N GLY A 37 23.93 -4.70 20.69
CA GLY A 37 23.33 -3.83 19.68
C GLY A 37 24.29 -3.50 18.52
N ILE A 38 25.57 -3.31 18.82
CA ILE A 38 26.62 -3.03 17.82
C ILE A 38 26.93 -4.29 16.99
N GLU A 39 27.09 -5.44 17.65
CA GLU A 39 27.32 -6.74 16.98
C GLU A 39 26.15 -7.08 16.04
N LYS A 40 24.90 -6.92 16.50
CA LYS A 40 23.69 -7.11 15.67
C LYS A 40 23.58 -6.11 14.51
N GLY A 41 24.04 -4.88 14.69
CA GLY A 41 24.09 -3.87 13.62
C GLY A 41 25.06 -4.25 12.50
N LEU A 42 26.26 -4.71 12.86
CA LEU A 42 27.27 -5.13 11.90
C LEU A 42 26.90 -6.44 11.17
N GLU A 43 26.20 -7.36 11.82
CA GLU A 43 25.61 -8.53 11.17
C GLU A 43 24.58 -8.13 10.12
N MET A 44 23.69 -7.17 10.43
CA MET A 44 22.71 -6.65 9.47
C MET A 44 23.40 -5.91 8.32
N LYS A 45 24.45 -5.13 8.59
CA LYS A 45 25.29 -4.51 7.57
C LYS A 45 25.87 -5.55 6.61
N LYS A 46 26.36 -6.69 7.12
CA LYS A 46 26.85 -7.81 6.30
C LYS A 46 25.74 -8.41 5.44
N LEU A 47 24.55 -8.63 5.98
CA LEU A 47 23.41 -9.17 5.24
C LEU A 47 22.98 -8.26 4.08
N VAL A 48 22.87 -6.96 4.34
CA VAL A 48 22.57 -5.94 3.31
C VAL A 48 23.63 -5.95 2.21
N LEU A 49 24.92 -5.97 2.57
CA LEU A 49 26.02 -6.04 1.60
C LEU A 49 26.02 -7.34 0.80
N SER A 50 25.72 -8.47 1.44
CA SER A 50 25.66 -9.79 0.78
C SER A 50 24.51 -9.85 -0.22
N GLY A 51 23.32 -9.36 0.15
CA GLY A 51 22.19 -9.24 -0.76
C GLY A 51 22.47 -8.28 -1.90
N PHE A 52 23.13 -7.16 -1.62
CA PHE A 52 23.53 -6.21 -2.66
C PHE A 52 24.53 -6.82 -3.64
N LEU A 53 25.58 -7.52 -3.16
CA LEU A 53 26.56 -8.20 -3.99
C LEU A 53 25.91 -9.27 -4.89
N ALA A 54 24.99 -10.06 -4.35
CA ALA A 54 24.24 -11.03 -5.15
C ALA A 54 23.44 -10.34 -6.27
N SER A 55 22.75 -9.24 -5.95
CA SER A 55 22.02 -8.44 -6.94
C SER A 55 22.95 -7.76 -7.97
N GLU A 56 24.17 -7.41 -7.57
CA GLU A 56 25.20 -6.82 -8.43
C GLU A 56 25.70 -7.84 -9.47
N GLY A 57 25.93 -9.09 -9.06
CA GLY A 57 26.26 -10.18 -9.99
C GLY A 57 25.16 -10.41 -11.04
N ILE A 58 23.89 -10.39 -10.63
CA ILE A 58 22.75 -10.50 -11.56
C ILE A 58 22.72 -9.32 -12.53
N TYR A 59 22.96 -8.10 -12.03
CA TYR A 59 22.95 -6.91 -12.86
C TYR A 59 24.09 -6.90 -13.89
N ILE A 60 25.30 -7.32 -13.49
CA ILE A 60 26.44 -7.48 -14.40
C ILE A 60 26.12 -8.49 -15.51
N ASN A 61 25.50 -9.63 -15.17
CA ASN A 61 25.07 -10.62 -16.16
C ASN A 61 24.03 -10.04 -17.15
N GLN A 62 23.12 -9.18 -16.67
CA GLN A 62 22.14 -8.50 -17.53
C GLN A 62 22.80 -7.49 -18.47
N LEU A 63 23.80 -6.75 -17.99
CA LEU A 63 24.58 -5.84 -18.83
C LEU A 63 25.43 -6.59 -19.86
N GLU A 64 26.03 -7.73 -19.47
CA GLU A 64 26.79 -8.58 -20.38
C GLU A 64 25.89 -9.15 -21.49
N ALA A 65 24.69 -9.62 -21.14
CA ALA A 65 23.68 -10.06 -22.11
C ALA A 65 23.28 -8.94 -23.07
N LEU A 66 23.18 -7.69 -22.57
CA LEU A 66 22.89 -6.52 -23.38
C LEU A 66 24.04 -6.16 -24.33
N LEU A 67 25.29 -6.38 -23.93
CA LEU A 67 26.49 -6.12 -24.75
C LEU A 67 26.79 -7.25 -25.75
N LEU A 68 26.28 -8.46 -25.51
CA LEU A 68 26.49 -9.63 -26.39
C LEU A 68 26.09 -9.38 -27.86
N PRO A 69 24.92 -8.81 -28.19
CA PRO A 69 24.56 -8.49 -29.57
C PRO A 69 25.35 -7.32 -30.17
N MET A 70 26.01 -6.48 -29.35
CA MET A 70 26.72 -5.30 -29.85
C MET A 70 27.90 -5.67 -30.77
N LYS A 71 28.72 -6.65 -30.38
CA LYS A 71 29.89 -7.10 -31.17
C LYS A 71 29.53 -7.59 -32.58
N PRO A 72 28.58 -8.54 -32.77
CA PRO A 72 28.18 -8.97 -34.10
C PRO A 72 27.51 -7.83 -34.88
N LEU A 73 26.73 -6.94 -34.25
CA LEU A 73 26.14 -5.79 -34.94
C LEU A 73 27.22 -4.85 -35.50
N LYS A 74 28.24 -4.50 -34.71
CA LYS A 74 29.37 -3.67 -35.18
C LYS A 74 30.15 -4.34 -36.31
N ALA A 75 30.33 -5.66 -36.26
CA ALA A 75 30.96 -6.42 -37.34
C ALA A 75 30.12 -6.45 -38.63
N THR A 76 28.78 -6.51 -38.53
CA THR A 76 27.91 -6.42 -39.71
C THR A 76 27.88 -5.02 -40.32
N ALA A 77 28.09 -3.97 -39.52
CA ALA A 77 28.05 -2.58 -39.97
C ALA A 77 29.14 -2.25 -41.01
N THR A 78 30.25 -3.00 -41.04
CA THR A 78 31.34 -2.84 -42.02
C THR A 78 31.18 -3.67 -43.29
N THR A 79 30.07 -4.41 -43.42
CA THR A 79 29.79 -5.27 -44.59
C THR A 79 29.02 -4.51 -45.67
N SER A 80 28.93 -5.08 -46.88
CA SER A 80 28.13 -4.51 -47.98
C SER A 80 26.60 -4.54 -47.74
N LYS A 81 26.13 -5.19 -46.66
CA LYS A 81 24.71 -5.26 -46.26
C LYS A 81 24.59 -5.13 -44.73
N PRO A 82 24.79 -3.92 -44.17
CA PRO A 82 24.75 -3.71 -42.73
C PRO A 82 23.35 -3.94 -42.18
N VAL A 83 23.25 -4.65 -41.05
CA VAL A 83 21.97 -4.86 -40.33
C VAL A 83 21.52 -3.55 -39.68
N LEU A 84 22.48 -2.84 -39.08
CA LEU A 84 22.36 -1.49 -38.54
C LEU A 84 23.57 -0.66 -38.93
N THR A 85 23.41 0.65 -39.00
CA THR A 85 24.53 1.58 -39.17
C THR A 85 25.33 1.70 -37.87
N MET A 86 26.61 2.09 -37.96
CA MET A 86 27.46 2.29 -36.79
C MET A 86 26.88 3.34 -35.83
N GLU A 87 26.32 4.43 -36.38
CA GLU A 87 25.65 5.49 -35.62
C GLU A 87 24.44 4.98 -34.82
N GLN A 88 23.60 4.12 -35.43
CA GLN A 88 22.48 3.50 -34.72
C GLN A 88 22.95 2.58 -33.59
N ILE A 89 24.03 1.82 -33.82
CA ILE A 89 24.58 0.93 -32.78
C ILE A 89 25.14 1.75 -31.62
N ASP A 90 25.95 2.78 -31.92
CA ASP A 90 26.53 3.64 -30.90
C ASP A 90 25.45 4.42 -30.12
N THR A 91 24.34 4.79 -30.78
CA THR A 91 23.17 5.39 -30.12
C THR A 91 22.45 4.41 -29.19
N ILE A 92 22.22 3.17 -29.62
CA ILE A 92 21.49 2.16 -28.83
C ILE A 92 22.29 1.73 -27.60
N PHE A 93 23.60 1.52 -27.75
CA PHE A 93 24.48 0.98 -26.70
C PHE A 93 25.32 2.05 -25.98
N PHE A 94 24.99 3.33 -26.18
CA PHE A 94 25.73 4.45 -25.60
C PHE A 94 25.91 4.29 -24.08
N MET A 95 27.15 4.38 -23.60
CA MET A 95 27.55 4.30 -22.18
C MET A 95 27.28 2.97 -21.46
N ILE A 96 26.71 1.95 -22.11
CA ILE A 96 26.40 0.66 -21.48
C ILE A 96 27.68 -0.10 -21.12
N GLN A 97 28.71 -0.02 -21.98
CA GLN A 97 30.01 -0.65 -21.74
C GLN A 97 30.69 -0.05 -20.51
N ASP A 98 30.69 1.27 -20.38
CA ASP A 98 31.29 1.98 -19.25
C ASP A 98 30.53 1.66 -17.95
N ILE A 99 29.19 1.62 -17.98
CA ILE A 99 28.38 1.20 -16.83
C ILE A 99 28.72 -0.24 -16.42
N PHE A 100 28.88 -1.15 -17.39
CA PHE A 100 29.32 -2.52 -17.10
C PHE A 100 30.68 -2.56 -16.41
N GLU A 101 31.66 -1.81 -16.90
CA GLU A 101 33.01 -1.76 -16.32
C GLU A 101 33.01 -1.20 -14.90
N ILE A 102 32.27 -0.11 -14.66
CA ILE A 102 32.11 0.48 -13.32
C ILE A 102 31.55 -0.54 -12.33
N HIS A 103 30.48 -1.25 -12.71
CA HIS A 103 29.81 -2.20 -11.84
C HIS A 103 30.61 -3.49 -11.63
N LYS A 104 31.33 -3.95 -12.66
CA LYS A 104 32.24 -5.08 -12.56
C LYS A 104 33.42 -4.77 -11.65
N GLU A 105 34.04 -3.60 -11.80
CA GLU A 105 35.12 -3.15 -10.92
C GLU A 105 34.64 -3.04 -9.47
N PHE A 106 33.44 -2.48 -9.25
CA PHE A 106 32.82 -2.39 -7.93
C PHE A 106 32.58 -3.78 -7.32
N TYR A 107 32.04 -4.72 -8.10
CA TYR A 107 31.79 -6.10 -7.66
C TYR A 107 33.08 -6.83 -7.28
N ASP A 108 34.11 -6.75 -8.13
CA ASP A 108 35.40 -7.41 -7.92
C ASP A 108 36.10 -6.85 -6.67
N ALA A 109 35.92 -5.56 -6.38
CA ALA A 109 36.43 -4.94 -5.16
C ALA A 109 35.60 -5.27 -3.91
N LEU A 110 34.28 -5.39 -4.02
CA LEU A 110 33.39 -5.64 -2.87
C LEU A 110 33.37 -7.13 -2.45
N SER A 111 33.42 -8.05 -3.41
CA SER A 111 33.37 -9.50 -3.19
C SER A 111 34.34 -10.03 -2.12
N PRO A 112 35.67 -9.73 -2.16
CA PRO A 112 36.61 -10.26 -1.16
C PRO A 112 36.32 -9.74 0.26
N ASN A 113 35.83 -8.50 0.39
CA ASN A 113 35.48 -7.88 1.67
C ASN A 113 34.29 -8.58 2.35
N ILE A 114 33.36 -9.13 1.56
CA ILE A 114 32.19 -9.86 2.07
C ILE A 114 32.55 -11.33 2.39
N GLN A 115 33.42 -11.94 1.59
CA GLN A 115 33.89 -13.32 1.82
C GLN A 115 34.75 -13.43 3.09
N GLN A 116 35.62 -12.44 3.34
CA GLN A 116 36.48 -12.37 4.52
C GLN A 116 36.00 -11.26 5.48
N TRP A 117 34.77 -11.43 5.98
CA TRP A 117 34.13 -10.43 6.82
C TRP A 117 34.72 -10.35 8.24
N ASP A 118 35.02 -9.12 8.68
CA ASP A 118 35.38 -8.75 10.05
C ASP A 118 34.64 -7.43 10.43
N GLU A 119 34.44 -7.18 11.72
CA GLU A 119 33.76 -6.00 12.28
C GLU A 119 34.44 -4.68 11.91
N LYS A 120 35.71 -4.74 11.47
CA LYS A 120 36.53 -3.60 11.04
C LYS A 120 36.56 -3.40 9.52
N VAL A 121 35.88 -4.24 8.75
CA VAL A 121 35.87 -4.13 7.28
C VAL A 121 35.20 -2.83 6.87
N THR A 122 35.89 -2.09 6.00
CA THR A 122 35.43 -0.79 5.49
C THR A 122 35.19 -0.87 3.99
N VAL A 123 33.97 -0.56 3.57
CA VAL A 123 33.53 -0.61 2.17
C VAL A 123 32.95 0.72 1.68
N GLY A 124 32.82 1.72 2.56
CA GLY A 124 32.21 3.01 2.23
C GLY A 124 32.94 3.73 1.09
N HIS A 125 34.26 3.56 0.99
CA HIS A 125 35.07 4.12 -0.11
C HIS A 125 34.69 3.55 -1.48
N LEU A 126 34.25 2.28 -1.55
CA LEU A 126 33.79 1.66 -2.79
C LEU A 126 32.49 2.30 -3.27
N PHE A 127 31.56 2.56 -2.35
CA PHE A 127 30.30 3.24 -2.65
C PHE A 127 30.51 4.71 -3.02
N GLN A 128 31.45 5.39 -2.37
CA GLN A 128 31.83 6.76 -2.74
C GLN A 128 32.43 6.80 -4.16
N LYS A 129 33.28 5.83 -4.50
CA LYS A 129 33.81 5.67 -5.85
C LYS A 129 32.68 5.42 -6.85
N LEU A 130 31.73 4.54 -6.55
CA LEU A 130 30.55 4.30 -7.40
C LEU A 130 29.72 5.58 -7.59
N ALA A 131 29.46 6.34 -6.53
CA ALA A 131 28.74 7.61 -6.58
C ALA A 131 29.47 8.68 -7.40
N SER A 132 30.81 8.69 -7.40
CA SER A 132 31.61 9.62 -8.21
C SER A 132 31.48 9.38 -9.72
N GLN A 133 31.05 8.17 -10.13
CA GLN A 133 30.89 7.79 -11.54
C GLN A 133 29.48 8.04 -12.09
N LEU A 134 28.58 8.68 -11.31
CA LEU A 134 27.20 8.97 -11.73
C LEU A 134 27.11 9.90 -12.94
N GLY A 135 28.18 10.60 -13.32
CA GLY A 135 28.26 11.34 -14.58
C GLY A 135 28.08 10.44 -15.82
N VAL A 136 28.53 9.18 -15.78
CA VAL A 136 28.31 8.21 -16.87
C VAL A 136 26.82 7.83 -16.96
N TYR A 137 26.18 7.65 -15.81
CA TYR A 137 24.73 7.44 -15.73
C TYR A 137 23.95 8.64 -16.27
N LYS A 138 24.42 9.86 -16.02
CA LYS A 138 23.80 11.07 -16.58
C LYS A 138 23.77 11.03 -18.11
N ALA A 139 24.94 10.81 -18.72
CA ALA A 139 25.08 10.70 -20.17
C ALA A 139 24.21 9.58 -20.76
N PHE A 140 24.15 8.43 -20.08
CA PHE A 140 23.24 7.33 -20.46
C PHE A 140 21.76 7.76 -20.45
N VAL A 141 21.31 8.38 -19.35
CA VAL A 141 19.92 8.82 -19.17
C VAL A 141 19.51 9.85 -20.22
N ASP A 142 20.40 10.78 -20.54
CA ASP A 142 20.15 11.83 -21.54
C ASP A 142 19.93 11.24 -22.95
N ASN A 143 20.67 10.18 -23.29
CA ASN A 143 20.52 9.47 -24.57
C ASN A 143 19.41 8.39 -24.57
N TYR A 144 18.96 7.93 -23.39
CA TYR A 144 18.06 6.78 -23.25
C TYR A 144 16.81 6.84 -24.16
N LYS A 145 16.16 8.01 -24.26
CA LYS A 145 14.97 8.17 -25.11
C LYS A 145 15.30 7.93 -26.59
N VAL A 146 16.41 8.50 -27.06
CA VAL A 146 16.86 8.37 -28.44
C VAL A 146 17.28 6.93 -28.72
N ALA A 147 17.94 6.27 -27.77
CA ALA A 147 18.32 4.86 -27.84
C ALA A 147 17.10 3.94 -28.02
N VAL A 148 16.06 4.11 -27.19
CA VAL A 148 14.83 3.29 -27.26
C VAL A 148 14.09 3.52 -28.58
N GLU A 149 13.88 4.78 -28.98
CA GLU A 149 13.20 5.10 -30.24
C GLU A 149 13.96 4.56 -31.46
N THR A 150 15.30 4.64 -31.43
CA THR A 150 16.17 4.12 -32.49
C THR A 150 16.09 2.60 -32.55
N ALA A 151 16.18 1.92 -31.41
CA ALA A 151 16.06 0.49 -31.33
C ALA A 151 14.70 0.03 -31.89
N GLU A 152 13.59 0.67 -31.51
CA GLU A 152 12.23 0.28 -31.95
C GLU A 152 12.06 0.42 -33.46
N LYS A 153 12.51 1.55 -34.03
CA LYS A 153 12.49 1.77 -35.48
C LYS A 153 13.31 0.71 -36.22
N CYS A 154 14.47 0.37 -35.68
CA CYS A 154 15.34 -0.66 -36.23
C CYS A 154 14.72 -2.06 -36.16
N GLY A 155 14.03 -2.38 -35.06
CA GLY A 155 13.29 -3.62 -34.88
C GLY A 155 12.16 -3.79 -35.91
N GLN A 156 11.43 -2.72 -36.20
CA GLN A 156 10.35 -2.74 -37.19
C GLN A 156 10.86 -2.78 -38.64
N ALA A 157 12.02 -2.16 -38.91
CA ALA A 157 12.56 -2.05 -40.26
C ALA A 157 13.37 -3.28 -40.70
N ASN A 158 13.95 -4.04 -39.76
CA ASN A 158 14.87 -5.13 -40.10
C ASN A 158 14.61 -6.42 -39.30
N ASN A 159 14.03 -7.42 -39.98
CA ASN A 159 13.78 -8.75 -39.44
C ASN A 159 15.05 -9.50 -38.96
N GLN A 160 16.24 -9.16 -39.48
CA GLN A 160 17.50 -9.74 -39.00
C GLN A 160 17.89 -9.17 -37.64
N PHE A 161 17.66 -7.87 -37.41
CA PHE A 161 17.88 -7.25 -36.11
C PHE A 161 16.91 -7.82 -35.06
N GLN A 162 15.65 -8.04 -35.44
CA GLN A 162 14.67 -8.69 -34.59
C GLN A 162 15.08 -10.12 -34.20
N LYS A 163 15.60 -10.92 -35.14
CA LYS A 163 16.12 -12.27 -34.85
C LYS A 163 17.37 -12.26 -33.97
N ILE A 164 18.32 -11.35 -34.19
CA ILE A 164 19.51 -11.20 -33.35
C ILE A 164 19.14 -10.79 -31.92
N SER A 165 18.09 -9.96 -31.79
CA SER A 165 17.47 -9.59 -30.52
C SER A 165 16.72 -10.74 -29.85
N GLU A 166 16.22 -11.75 -30.57
CA GLU A 166 15.49 -12.89 -29.99
C GLU A 166 16.43 -14.02 -29.53
N VAL A 167 17.57 -14.21 -30.21
CA VAL A 167 18.57 -15.24 -29.88
C VAL A 167 19.28 -14.97 -28.55
N SER A 168 19.26 -13.72 -28.07
CA SER A 168 19.81 -13.30 -26.77
C SER A 168 18.80 -13.42 -25.60
N SER A 169 17.74 -14.22 -25.77
CA SER A 169 16.69 -14.54 -24.76
C SER A 169 16.03 -13.35 -24.05
N SER A 170 16.24 -12.15 -24.55
CA SER A 170 15.72 -10.91 -23.99
C SER A 170 15.56 -9.90 -25.13
N THR A 171 14.36 -9.35 -25.29
CA THR A 171 14.22 -8.16 -26.13
C THR A 171 15.10 -7.05 -25.49
N PRO A 172 15.90 -6.30 -26.25
CA PRO A 172 16.85 -5.32 -25.70
C PRO A 172 16.14 -4.12 -25.06
N TYR A 173 14.89 -3.82 -25.47
CA TYR A 173 14.14 -2.66 -24.97
C TYR A 173 13.86 -2.73 -23.45
N PRO A 174 13.41 -3.88 -22.90
CA PRO A 174 13.37 -4.12 -21.45
C PRO A 174 14.72 -4.15 -20.73
N LEU A 175 15.86 -4.30 -21.41
CA LEU A 175 17.16 -4.29 -20.73
C LEU A 175 17.78 -2.89 -20.66
N LEU A 176 17.46 -2.02 -21.62
CA LEU A 176 17.92 -0.63 -21.63
C LEU A 176 17.44 0.19 -20.42
N TYR A 177 16.34 -0.19 -19.74
CA TYR A 177 15.94 0.52 -18.52
C TYR A 177 16.71 0.08 -17.26
N LYS A 178 17.39 -1.08 -17.31
CA LYS A 178 18.03 -1.69 -16.12
C LYS A 178 19.05 -0.78 -15.43
N PRO A 179 19.88 0.01 -16.13
CA PRO A 179 20.75 0.97 -15.46
C PRO A 179 20.00 2.04 -14.64
N ILE A 180 18.86 2.52 -15.13
CA ILE A 180 18.04 3.50 -14.41
C ILE A 180 17.44 2.87 -13.13
N ASP A 181 16.97 1.63 -13.21
CA ASP A 181 16.49 0.87 -12.05
C ASP A 181 17.64 0.52 -11.08
N ARG A 182 18.86 0.29 -11.57
CA ARG A 182 20.01 -0.01 -10.71
C ARG A 182 20.39 1.20 -9.85
N VAL A 183 20.51 2.39 -10.43
CA VAL A 183 20.96 3.57 -9.69
C VAL A 183 19.98 3.99 -8.58
N THR A 184 18.68 3.79 -8.79
CA THR A 184 17.68 4.02 -7.74
C THR A 184 17.81 2.99 -6.62
N ARG A 185 17.98 1.71 -6.94
CA ARG A 185 18.19 0.64 -5.94
C ARG A 185 19.49 0.81 -5.15
N SER A 186 20.60 1.16 -5.79
CA SER A 186 21.88 1.41 -5.10
C SER A 186 21.77 2.56 -4.09
N THR A 187 20.91 3.55 -4.36
CA THR A 187 20.66 4.67 -3.43
C THR A 187 19.86 4.20 -2.20
N LEU A 188 18.89 3.28 -2.36
CA LEU A 188 18.17 2.69 -1.23
C LEU A 188 19.09 1.84 -0.36
N VAL A 189 20.00 1.08 -0.98
CA VAL A 189 21.00 0.28 -0.24
C VAL A 189 21.89 1.17 0.63
N LEU A 190 22.26 2.37 0.17
CA LEU A 190 23.00 3.33 0.99
C LEU A 190 22.23 3.78 2.24
N HIS A 191 20.89 3.92 2.17
CA HIS A 191 20.05 4.17 3.34
C HIS A 191 20.10 3.01 4.33
N ASP A 192 19.97 1.78 3.84
CA ASP A 192 19.99 0.58 4.68
C ASP A 192 21.36 0.37 5.34
N LEU A 193 22.45 0.59 4.60
CA LEU A 193 23.81 0.50 5.13
C LEU A 193 24.06 1.53 6.24
N LEU A 194 23.58 2.78 6.08
CA LEU A 194 23.72 3.81 7.12
C LEU A 194 22.89 3.50 8.37
N LYS A 195 21.71 2.90 8.22
CA LYS A 195 20.87 2.45 9.35
C LYS A 195 21.59 1.43 10.23
N HIS A 196 22.46 0.62 9.64
CA HIS A 196 23.17 -0.47 10.30
C HIS A 196 24.66 -0.20 10.55
N THR A 197 25.16 0.99 10.20
CA THR A 197 26.55 1.39 10.45
C THR A 197 26.60 2.36 11.65
N PRO A 198 27.34 2.06 12.73
CA PRO A 198 27.50 2.98 13.86
C PRO A 198 28.13 4.32 13.43
N LYS A 199 27.76 5.42 14.09
CA LYS A 199 28.28 6.77 13.76
C LYS A 199 29.81 6.90 13.90
N ASP A 200 30.40 6.13 14.81
CA ASP A 200 31.84 6.11 15.06
C ASP A 200 32.61 5.19 14.09
N HIS A 201 31.89 4.46 13.22
CA HIS A 201 32.49 3.56 12.25
C HIS A 201 33.06 4.35 11.05
N PRO A 202 34.26 4.02 10.55
CA PRO A 202 34.92 4.74 9.44
C PRO A 202 34.11 4.83 8.14
N ASP A 203 33.27 3.83 7.84
CA ASP A 203 32.34 3.87 6.70
C ASP A 203 31.21 4.91 6.83
N PHE A 204 30.81 5.30 8.04
CA PHE A 204 29.64 6.16 8.24
C PHE A 204 29.73 7.49 7.44
N PRO A 205 30.81 8.30 7.56
CA PRO A 205 30.94 9.51 6.76
C PRO A 205 31.04 9.25 5.25
N LEU A 206 31.67 8.15 4.84
CA LEU A 206 31.84 7.80 3.42
C LEU A 206 30.50 7.39 2.77
N LEU A 207 29.70 6.59 3.47
CA LEU A 207 28.37 6.18 3.04
C LEU A 207 27.40 7.37 3.05
N GLN A 208 27.51 8.26 4.03
CA GLN A 208 26.70 9.48 4.09
C GLN A 208 26.99 10.41 2.90
N ASP A 209 28.27 10.56 2.54
CA ASP A 209 28.66 11.33 1.36
C ASP A 209 28.20 10.67 0.05
N ALA A 210 28.40 9.36 -0.09
CA ALA A 210 27.90 8.60 -1.24
C ALA A 210 26.38 8.72 -1.39
N LEU A 211 25.63 8.66 -0.27
CA LEU A 211 24.18 8.83 -0.27
C LEU A 211 23.79 10.23 -0.72
N ARG A 212 24.43 11.27 -0.17
CA ARG A 212 24.18 12.67 -0.55
C ARG A 212 24.39 12.90 -2.05
N ILE A 213 25.49 12.40 -2.60
CA ILE A 213 25.80 12.51 -4.04
C ILE A 213 24.76 11.76 -4.87
N SER A 214 24.39 10.54 -4.47
CA SER A 214 23.41 9.70 -5.17
C SER A 214 22.00 10.29 -5.13
N GLN A 215 21.57 10.85 -4.00
CA GLN A 215 20.30 11.55 -3.86
C GLN A 215 20.25 12.82 -4.72
N ASN A 216 21.32 13.61 -4.71
CA ASN A 216 21.42 14.79 -5.57
C ASN A 216 21.33 14.40 -7.05
N PHE A 217 22.01 13.32 -7.45
CA PHE A 217 21.93 12.80 -8.81
C PHE A 217 20.50 12.35 -9.17
N LEU A 218 19.85 11.56 -8.31
CA LEU A 218 18.45 11.16 -8.53
C LEU A 218 17.52 12.37 -8.58
N SER A 219 17.74 13.38 -7.73
CA SER A 219 16.99 14.63 -7.78
C SER A 219 17.24 15.39 -9.08
N SER A 220 18.46 15.40 -9.61
CA SER A 220 18.78 16.03 -10.90
C SER A 220 18.15 15.29 -12.07
N ILE A 221 18.14 13.95 -12.06
CA ILE A 221 17.40 13.16 -13.04
C ILE A 221 15.90 13.36 -12.87
N ASN A 222 15.39 13.50 -11.64
CA ASN A 222 13.95 13.63 -11.33
C ASN A 222 13.42 15.05 -11.62
N GLU A 223 14.23 16.09 -11.41
CA GLU A 223 14.00 17.47 -11.87
C GLU A 223 14.12 17.56 -13.40
N GLU A 224 14.94 16.69 -14.02
CA GLU A 224 15.04 16.49 -15.47
C GLU A 224 14.31 15.23 -15.98
N ILE A 225 13.30 14.72 -15.26
CA ILE A 225 12.22 13.95 -15.90
C ILE A 225 11.41 15.01 -16.61
N ASP A 226 11.96 15.39 -17.77
CA ASP A 226 11.58 16.43 -18.71
C ASP A 226 10.22 17.08 -18.36
N PRO A 227 10.15 18.38 -18.04
CA PRO A 227 8.89 19.11 -18.03
C PRO A 227 8.05 18.85 -19.29
N ARG A 228 8.65 18.46 -20.43
CA ARG A 228 7.94 18.03 -21.66
C ARG A 228 7.39 16.61 -21.64
N ARG A 229 7.79 15.73 -20.70
CA ARG A 229 7.23 14.36 -20.53
C ARG A 229 5.91 14.37 -19.78
N THR A 230 5.72 15.30 -18.84
CA THR A 230 4.46 15.50 -18.12
C THR A 230 3.67 16.69 -18.67
N ALA A 231 4.23 17.50 -19.58
CA ALA A 231 3.51 18.58 -20.22
C ALA A 231 2.97 18.27 -21.61
N VAL A 232 1.88 18.96 -21.93
CA VAL A 232 1.35 19.06 -23.28
C VAL A 232 1.36 20.52 -23.70
N THR A 233 1.85 20.78 -24.90
CA THR A 233 1.74 22.10 -25.53
C THR A 233 0.47 22.13 -26.36
N THR A 234 -0.42 23.07 -26.07
CA THR A 234 -1.64 23.22 -26.84
C THR A 234 -1.37 23.86 -28.20
N PRO A 235 -2.32 23.78 -29.16
CA PRO A 235 -2.19 24.48 -30.44
C PRO A 235 -1.92 25.99 -30.35
N LYS A 236 -2.21 26.64 -29.21
CA LYS A 236 -1.90 28.05 -28.94
C LYS A 236 -0.51 28.29 -28.33
N GLY A 237 0.28 27.23 -28.11
CA GLY A 237 1.61 27.32 -27.51
C GLY A 237 1.63 27.30 -25.98
N GLU A 238 0.50 27.12 -25.32
CA GLU A 238 0.43 27.05 -23.85
C GLU A 238 0.95 25.69 -23.37
N VAL A 239 1.91 25.69 -22.45
CA VAL A 239 2.47 24.48 -21.86
C VAL A 239 1.72 24.14 -20.58
N ARG A 240 1.03 22.99 -20.56
CA ARG A 240 0.30 22.49 -19.38
C ARG A 240 0.97 21.24 -18.84
N GLN A 241 1.44 21.28 -17.60
CA GLN A 241 2.09 20.14 -16.95
C GLN A 241 1.12 19.38 -16.07
N LEU A 242 1.09 18.05 -16.20
CA LEU A 242 0.36 17.15 -15.30
C LEU A 242 1.09 17.08 -13.96
N VAL A 243 0.38 17.40 -12.89
CA VAL A 243 0.89 17.41 -11.51
C VAL A 243 0.46 16.15 -10.75
N LYS A 244 -0.77 15.70 -10.97
CA LYS A 244 -1.35 14.52 -10.30
C LYS A 244 -2.46 13.93 -11.16
N ASP A 245 -2.58 12.61 -11.17
CA ASP A 245 -3.73 11.92 -11.74
C ASP A 245 -4.16 10.75 -10.86
N GLY A 246 -5.43 10.37 -10.96
CA GLY A 246 -5.97 9.25 -10.20
C GLY A 246 -7.42 8.90 -10.55
N PHE A 247 -7.79 7.65 -10.30
CA PHE A 247 -9.15 7.17 -10.52
C PHE A 247 -10.03 7.49 -9.31
N LEU A 248 -11.05 8.35 -9.51
CA LEU A 248 -11.98 8.78 -8.47
C LEU A 248 -13.42 8.39 -8.83
N VAL A 249 -14.27 8.27 -7.82
CA VAL A 249 -15.71 7.99 -7.99
C VAL A 249 -16.48 9.30 -8.03
N GLU A 250 -16.97 9.70 -9.21
CA GLU A 250 -17.86 10.85 -9.38
C GLU A 250 -19.31 10.42 -9.14
N VAL A 251 -20.06 11.20 -8.34
CA VAL A 251 -21.53 11.07 -8.26
C VAL A 251 -22.13 12.07 -9.24
N SER A 252 -22.72 11.57 -10.33
CA SER A 252 -23.37 12.39 -11.34
C SER A 252 -24.76 11.83 -11.65
N GLU A 253 -25.77 12.70 -11.63
CA GLU A 253 -27.17 12.31 -11.91
C GLU A 253 -27.64 11.15 -11.00
N GLY A 254 -27.22 11.17 -9.72
CA GLY A 254 -27.54 10.11 -8.75
C GLY A 254 -26.79 8.79 -8.94
N THR A 255 -25.88 8.69 -9.92
CA THR A 255 -25.14 7.46 -10.21
C THR A 255 -23.63 7.63 -9.98
N ARG A 256 -23.01 6.60 -9.39
CA ARG A 256 -21.56 6.54 -9.21
C ARG A 256 -20.89 6.18 -10.53
N LYS A 257 -19.90 6.95 -10.95
CA LYS A 257 -19.14 6.74 -12.18
C LYS A 257 -17.64 6.82 -11.88
N LEU A 258 -16.89 5.80 -12.24
CA LEU A 258 -15.43 5.84 -12.14
C LEU A 258 -14.87 6.78 -13.22
N ARG A 259 -14.05 7.75 -12.79
CA ARG A 259 -13.43 8.78 -13.64
C ARG A 259 -11.93 8.78 -13.43
N HIS A 260 -11.19 9.07 -14.50
CA HIS A 260 -9.80 9.44 -14.35
C HIS A 260 -9.73 10.96 -14.26
N VAL A 261 -9.26 11.46 -13.12
CA VAL A 261 -9.12 12.89 -12.85
C VAL A 261 -7.65 13.27 -13.01
N PHE A 262 -7.40 14.35 -13.74
CA PHE A 262 -6.07 14.87 -14.05
C PHE A 262 -5.98 16.31 -13.55
N LEU A 263 -5.04 16.56 -12.65
CA LEU A 263 -4.69 17.89 -12.16
C LEU A 263 -3.50 18.41 -12.96
N PHE A 264 -3.75 19.42 -13.79
CA PHE A 264 -2.72 20.18 -14.47
C PHE A 264 -2.38 21.44 -13.67
N THR A 265 -1.33 22.14 -14.09
CA THR A 265 -0.86 23.39 -13.48
C THR A 265 -1.91 24.50 -13.41
N ASP A 266 -2.86 24.53 -14.35
CA ASP A 266 -3.86 25.59 -14.51
C ASP A 266 -5.31 25.10 -14.53
N LEU A 267 -5.57 23.79 -14.59
CA LEU A 267 -6.93 23.22 -14.63
C LEU A 267 -7.03 21.82 -14.01
N LEU A 268 -8.24 21.45 -13.63
CA LEU A 268 -8.63 20.09 -13.26
C LEU A 268 -9.51 19.50 -14.37
N LEU A 269 -9.11 18.35 -14.93
CA LEU A 269 -9.81 17.65 -16.01
C LEU A 269 -10.40 16.33 -15.50
N CYS A 270 -11.69 16.11 -15.73
CA CYS A 270 -12.37 14.85 -15.46
C CYS A 270 -12.66 14.12 -16.77
N ALA A 271 -12.17 12.89 -16.90
CA ALA A 271 -12.31 12.10 -18.11
C ALA A 271 -12.83 10.67 -17.87
N LYS A 272 -13.47 10.11 -18.89
CA LYS A 272 -13.84 8.70 -18.96
C LYS A 272 -12.87 7.98 -19.88
N MET A 273 -12.28 6.89 -19.40
CA MET A 273 -11.49 6.00 -20.26
C MET A 273 -12.43 5.16 -21.13
N LYS A 274 -12.32 5.26 -22.46
CA LYS A 274 -13.05 4.41 -23.40
C LYS A 274 -12.27 3.11 -23.63
N LYS A 275 -12.90 1.97 -23.33
CA LYS A 275 -12.40 0.66 -23.77
C LYS A 275 -12.68 0.52 -25.26
N THR A 276 -11.65 0.63 -26.09
CA THR A 276 -11.74 0.37 -27.53
C THR A 276 -11.57 -1.12 -27.83
N ALA A 277 -12.18 -1.58 -28.94
CA ALA A 277 -11.99 -2.95 -29.43
C ALA A 277 -10.49 -3.25 -29.68
N VAL A 278 -10.13 -4.53 -29.57
CA VAL A 278 -8.76 -5.04 -29.74
C VAL A 278 -8.13 -4.47 -31.01
N GLY A 279 -7.03 -3.73 -30.86
CA GLY A 279 -6.27 -3.11 -31.97
C GLY A 279 -6.35 -1.59 -32.09
N ARG A 280 -7.22 -0.87 -31.35
CA ARG A 280 -7.19 0.60 -31.27
C ARG A 280 -6.66 1.09 -29.91
N HIS A 281 -5.87 2.17 -29.94
CA HIS A 281 -5.33 2.82 -28.76
C HIS A 281 -6.44 3.29 -27.82
N GLN A 282 -6.28 3.08 -26.51
CA GLN A 282 -7.23 3.55 -25.50
C GLN A 282 -7.33 5.09 -25.57
N GLN A 283 -8.54 5.63 -25.47
CA GLN A 283 -8.78 7.07 -25.57
C GLN A 283 -9.53 7.59 -24.34
N TYR A 284 -9.18 8.80 -23.92
CA TYR A 284 -9.93 9.53 -22.90
C TYR A 284 -11.00 10.40 -23.54
N GLU A 285 -12.19 10.38 -22.95
CA GLU A 285 -13.29 11.28 -23.29
C GLU A 285 -13.44 12.29 -22.15
N CYS A 286 -13.21 13.58 -22.42
CA CYS A 286 -13.46 14.65 -21.46
C CYS A 286 -14.95 14.68 -21.09
N LYS A 287 -15.25 14.75 -19.79
CA LYS A 287 -16.61 14.95 -19.26
C LYS A 287 -16.83 16.37 -18.80
N TRP A 288 -15.82 16.96 -18.17
CA TRP A 288 -15.77 18.37 -17.83
C TRP A 288 -14.34 18.74 -17.46
N TYR A 289 -14.04 20.03 -17.46
CA TYR A 289 -12.83 20.60 -16.89
C TYR A 289 -13.20 21.86 -16.10
N ILE A 290 -12.38 22.21 -15.12
CA ILE A 290 -12.50 23.45 -14.33
C ILE A 290 -11.12 24.11 -14.28
N PRO A 291 -10.97 25.33 -14.83
CA PRO A 291 -9.76 26.12 -14.60
C PRO A 291 -9.56 26.32 -13.10
N LEU A 292 -8.33 26.18 -12.60
CA LEU A 292 -8.07 26.27 -11.15
C LEU A 292 -8.35 27.68 -10.59
N ALA A 293 -8.26 28.72 -11.43
CA ALA A 293 -8.69 30.08 -11.09
C ALA A 293 -10.20 30.17 -10.80
N ASP A 294 -10.98 29.26 -11.38
CA ASP A 294 -12.44 29.20 -11.27
C ASP A 294 -12.91 28.13 -10.27
N LEU A 295 -11.99 27.34 -9.72
CA LEU A 295 -12.30 26.25 -8.80
C LEU A 295 -12.40 26.79 -7.38
N SER A 296 -13.53 26.55 -6.72
CA SER A 296 -13.70 26.83 -5.31
C SER A 296 -14.09 25.56 -4.54
N PHE A 297 -13.75 25.55 -3.26
CA PHE A 297 -14.27 24.57 -2.31
C PHE A 297 -15.45 25.20 -1.57
N GLN A 298 -16.46 24.39 -1.23
CA GLN A 298 -17.64 24.85 -0.51
C GLN A 298 -17.24 25.59 0.78
N THR A 299 -17.80 26.79 0.98
CA THR A 299 -17.70 27.59 2.21
C THR A 299 -18.97 27.41 3.05
N LEU A 300 -18.86 27.60 4.36
CA LEU A 300 -19.88 27.31 5.39
C LEU A 300 -21.28 27.96 5.16
N ASP A 301 -21.39 28.94 4.27
CA ASP A 301 -22.61 29.78 4.11
C ASP A 301 -23.61 29.27 3.07
N ASP A 302 -23.26 28.31 2.20
CA ASP A 302 -24.17 27.80 1.14
C ASP A 302 -24.92 26.54 1.60
N SER A 303 -25.96 26.74 2.40
CA SER A 303 -26.86 25.70 2.92
C SER A 303 -28.01 25.38 1.95
N ASP A 304 -27.70 24.87 0.76
CA ASP A 304 -28.72 24.15 -0.01
C ASP A 304 -28.63 22.66 0.32
N SER A 305 -29.78 22.04 0.62
CA SER A 305 -29.92 20.64 1.05
C SER A 305 -29.05 19.72 0.21
N LEU A 306 -27.99 19.21 0.82
CA LEU A 306 -27.00 18.39 0.14
C LEU A 306 -27.66 17.09 -0.31
N PRO A 307 -27.47 16.68 -1.58
CA PRO A 307 -28.00 15.40 -2.05
C PRO A 307 -27.40 14.28 -1.20
N HIS A 308 -28.26 13.54 -0.51
CA HIS A 308 -27.87 12.42 0.34
C HIS A 308 -27.08 11.41 -0.50
N VAL A 309 -25.82 11.17 -0.11
CA VAL A 309 -24.97 10.18 -0.78
C VAL A 309 -25.51 8.81 -0.38
N GLN A 310 -26.15 8.11 -1.31
CA GLN A 310 -26.58 6.74 -1.07
C GLN A 310 -25.34 5.84 -0.89
N THR A 311 -25.03 5.52 0.35
CA THR A 311 -23.99 4.55 0.73
C THR A 311 -24.55 3.14 0.62
N LEU A 312 -23.79 2.21 0.03
CA LEU A 312 -24.15 0.81 0.16
C LEU A 312 -24.02 0.39 1.63
N PRO A 313 -24.92 -0.46 2.14
CA PRO A 313 -24.77 -1.05 3.45
C PRO A 313 -23.43 -1.79 3.59
N GLU A 314 -22.83 -1.74 4.77
CA GLU A 314 -21.53 -2.37 5.05
C GLU A 314 -21.53 -3.88 4.78
N HIS A 315 -22.65 -4.58 5.05
CA HIS A 315 -22.79 -6.01 4.78
C HIS A 315 -22.72 -6.36 3.28
N GLU A 316 -23.16 -5.48 2.39
CA GLU A 316 -23.07 -5.71 0.93
C GLU A 316 -21.63 -5.53 0.44
N ILE A 317 -20.90 -4.56 1.01
CA ILE A 317 -19.47 -4.36 0.76
C ILE A 317 -18.70 -5.60 1.22
N GLU A 318 -19.05 -6.14 2.38
CA GLU A 318 -18.43 -7.35 2.91
C GLU A 318 -18.75 -8.58 2.05
N GLU A 319 -19.99 -8.72 1.55
CA GLU A 319 -20.35 -9.79 0.62
C GLU A 319 -19.52 -9.74 -0.68
N MET A 320 -19.23 -8.55 -1.21
CA MET A 320 -18.34 -8.38 -2.37
C MET A 320 -16.91 -8.86 -2.06
N LYS A 321 -16.36 -8.52 -0.89
CA LYS A 321 -15.02 -8.99 -0.49
C LYS A 321 -14.97 -10.51 -0.31
N ILE A 322 -15.99 -11.10 0.31
CA ILE A 322 -16.13 -12.55 0.46
C ILE A 322 -16.13 -13.23 -0.92
N LYS A 323 -16.89 -12.68 -1.89
CA LYS A 323 -16.91 -13.17 -3.27
C LYS A 323 -15.54 -13.06 -3.94
N ILE A 324 -14.83 -11.93 -3.79
CA ILE A 324 -13.48 -11.75 -4.33
C ILE A 324 -12.51 -12.79 -3.74
N SER A 325 -12.53 -12.96 -2.42
CA SER A 325 -11.70 -13.93 -1.71
C SER A 325 -11.98 -15.38 -2.14
N SER A 326 -13.26 -15.75 -2.27
CA SER A 326 -13.69 -17.06 -2.76
C SER A 326 -13.19 -17.32 -4.18
N ILE A 327 -13.37 -16.38 -5.11
CA ILE A 327 -12.90 -16.51 -6.50
C ILE A 327 -11.35 -16.60 -6.53
N LYS A 328 -10.65 -15.83 -5.69
CA LYS A 328 -9.18 -15.88 -5.59
C LYS A 328 -8.69 -17.27 -5.12
N SER A 329 -9.37 -17.87 -4.13
CA SER A 329 -9.09 -19.24 -3.67
C SER A 329 -9.34 -20.28 -4.77
N GLU A 330 -10.43 -20.14 -5.53
CA GLU A 330 -10.73 -21.01 -6.68
C GLU A 330 -9.66 -20.91 -7.77
N ILE A 331 -9.20 -19.69 -8.11
CA ILE A 331 -8.11 -19.47 -9.06
C ILE A 331 -6.83 -20.19 -8.60
N GLN A 332 -6.48 -20.07 -7.31
CA GLN A 332 -5.29 -20.73 -6.75
C GLN A 332 -5.41 -22.26 -6.78
N LYS A 333 -6.59 -22.82 -6.47
CA LYS A 333 -6.84 -24.27 -6.56
C LYS A 333 -6.73 -24.77 -8.01
N GLU A 334 -7.31 -24.06 -8.97
CA GLU A 334 -7.28 -24.41 -10.40
C GLU A 334 -5.85 -24.32 -10.97
N LYS A 335 -5.08 -23.29 -10.57
CA LYS A 335 -3.65 -23.14 -10.92
C LYS A 335 -2.78 -24.28 -10.39
N LYS A 336 -3.10 -24.82 -9.20
CA LYS A 336 -2.39 -25.99 -8.62
C LYS A 336 -2.78 -27.31 -9.30
N ALA A 337 -3.98 -27.39 -9.86
CA ALA A 337 -4.53 -28.60 -10.47
C ALA A 337 -4.17 -28.75 -11.97
N GLN A 338 -3.86 -27.66 -12.70
CA GLN A 338 -3.55 -27.67 -14.14
C GLN A 338 -2.31 -26.80 -14.45
N LYS A 339 -1.58 -27.10 -15.54
CA LYS A 339 -0.54 -26.18 -16.07
C LYS A 339 -1.15 -24.79 -16.27
N ALA A 340 -0.45 -23.75 -15.83
CA ALA A 340 -0.90 -22.37 -15.51
C ALA A 340 -1.82 -21.59 -16.48
N GLN A 341 -2.19 -22.13 -17.64
CA GLN A 341 -3.07 -21.50 -18.63
C GLN A 341 -4.29 -22.38 -18.92
N SER A 342 -5.34 -22.19 -18.12
CA SER A 342 -6.65 -22.83 -18.32
C SER A 342 -7.70 -21.78 -18.66
N ARG A 343 -8.56 -22.04 -19.66
CA ARG A 343 -9.70 -21.17 -20.02
C ARG A 343 -10.63 -20.89 -18.83
N ASN A 344 -10.65 -21.79 -17.84
CA ASN A 344 -11.40 -21.61 -16.60
C ASN A 344 -10.79 -20.51 -15.71
N VAL A 345 -9.46 -20.45 -15.60
CA VAL A 345 -8.74 -19.42 -14.83
C VAL A 345 -9.02 -18.04 -15.43
N ASP A 346 -9.01 -17.90 -16.75
CA ASP A 346 -9.33 -16.63 -17.42
C ASP A 346 -10.77 -16.18 -17.13
N ARG A 347 -11.73 -17.13 -17.14
CA ARG A 347 -13.13 -16.87 -16.78
C ARG A 347 -13.26 -16.41 -15.33
N LEU A 348 -12.55 -17.04 -14.41
CA LEU A 348 -12.54 -16.66 -12.99
C LEU A 348 -11.88 -15.30 -12.77
N ARG A 349 -10.75 -15.01 -13.44
CA ARG A 349 -10.10 -13.69 -13.40
C ARG A 349 -11.03 -12.59 -13.89
N LYS A 350 -11.82 -12.84 -14.95
CA LYS A 350 -12.82 -11.87 -15.44
C LYS A 350 -13.91 -11.60 -14.40
N LYS A 351 -14.47 -12.65 -13.77
CA LYS A 351 -15.46 -12.49 -12.69
C LYS A 351 -14.88 -11.76 -11.48
N MET A 352 -13.64 -12.05 -11.10
CA MET A 352 -12.93 -11.36 -10.03
C MET A 352 -12.80 -9.87 -10.33
N ASN A 353 -12.35 -9.51 -11.53
CA ASN A 353 -12.23 -8.12 -11.97
C ASN A 353 -13.58 -7.38 -11.93
N GLU A 354 -14.67 -8.03 -12.33
CA GLU A 354 -16.03 -7.46 -12.22
C GLU A 354 -16.41 -7.16 -10.76
N GLN A 355 -16.11 -8.04 -9.81
CA GLN A 355 -16.34 -7.81 -8.38
C GLN A 355 -15.43 -6.71 -7.81
N GLU A 356 -14.13 -6.72 -8.13
CA GLU A 356 -13.19 -5.68 -7.70
C GLU A 356 -13.57 -4.30 -8.24
N SER A 357 -14.04 -4.23 -9.49
CA SER A 357 -14.52 -2.99 -10.09
C SER A 357 -15.79 -2.48 -9.41
N CYS A 358 -16.66 -3.39 -8.94
CA CYS A 358 -17.85 -3.02 -8.17
C CYS A 358 -17.46 -2.49 -6.79
N LEU A 359 -16.55 -3.18 -6.10
CA LEU A 359 -16.02 -2.76 -4.81
C LEU A 359 -15.39 -1.36 -4.90
N LEU A 360 -14.52 -1.12 -5.88
CA LEU A 360 -13.88 0.19 -6.10
C LEU A 360 -14.88 1.32 -6.36
N LEU A 361 -16.02 1.02 -7.01
CA LEU A 361 -17.04 2.01 -7.32
C LEU A 361 -17.89 2.37 -6.08
N HIS A 362 -18.12 1.39 -5.19
CA HIS A 362 -19.09 1.51 -4.11
C HIS A 362 -18.47 1.69 -2.72
N SER A 363 -17.20 1.31 -2.51
CA SER A 363 -16.52 1.46 -1.22
C SER A 363 -16.21 2.91 -0.83
N PRO A 364 -15.91 3.86 -1.75
CA PRO A 364 -15.66 5.25 -1.35
C PRO A 364 -16.93 5.91 -0.81
N THR A 365 -16.81 6.59 0.33
CA THR A 365 -17.94 7.24 1.02
C THR A 365 -17.64 8.68 1.41
N ILE A 366 -16.37 9.11 1.39
CA ILE A 366 -15.98 10.42 1.91
C ILE A 366 -16.22 11.49 0.84
N PRO A 367 -17.13 12.45 1.06
CA PRO A 367 -17.45 13.46 0.07
C PRO A 367 -16.28 14.44 -0.14
N PHE A 368 -16.02 14.72 -1.42
CA PHE A 368 -15.10 15.74 -1.89
C PHE A 368 -15.80 16.60 -2.94
N ARG A 369 -16.31 17.74 -2.50
CA ARG A 369 -17.07 18.69 -3.32
C ARG A 369 -16.17 19.79 -3.86
N ILE A 370 -16.29 20.05 -5.15
CA ILE A 370 -15.66 21.16 -5.84
C ILE A 370 -16.70 21.91 -6.66
N HIS A 371 -16.54 23.22 -6.74
CA HIS A 371 -17.45 24.10 -7.45
C HIS A 371 -16.68 24.85 -8.54
N ASN A 372 -17.37 25.19 -9.62
CA ASN A 372 -16.88 26.23 -10.52
C ASN A 372 -17.47 27.59 -10.12
N LYS A 373 -16.85 28.68 -10.59
CA LYS A 373 -17.34 30.06 -10.41
C LYS A 373 -18.77 30.32 -10.94
N HIS A 374 -19.32 29.42 -11.75
CA HIS A 374 -20.66 29.52 -12.33
C HIS A 374 -21.72 28.77 -11.51
N GLY A 375 -21.38 28.31 -10.30
CA GLY A 375 -22.30 27.64 -9.37
C GLY A 375 -22.52 26.15 -9.67
N LYS A 376 -21.84 25.57 -10.67
CA LYS A 376 -21.93 24.12 -10.91
C LYS A 376 -21.06 23.37 -9.90
N SER A 377 -21.69 22.47 -9.14
CA SER A 377 -21.03 21.59 -8.19
C SER A 377 -20.70 20.23 -8.80
N PHE A 378 -19.59 19.65 -8.36
CA PHE A 378 -19.17 18.29 -8.68
C PHE A 378 -18.81 17.58 -7.38
N LEU A 379 -19.31 16.36 -7.22
CA LEU A 379 -19.10 15.54 -6.04
C LEU A 379 -18.29 14.30 -6.39
N PHE A 380 -17.16 14.14 -5.74
CA PHE A 380 -16.40 12.89 -5.70
C PHE A 380 -16.58 12.20 -4.35
N LEU A 381 -16.47 10.87 -4.36
CA LEU A 381 -16.35 10.05 -3.18
C LEU A 381 -14.94 9.48 -3.13
N LEU A 382 -14.25 9.72 -2.02
CA LEU A 382 -12.88 9.32 -1.77
C LEU A 382 -12.83 8.19 -0.73
N SER A 383 -11.73 7.45 -0.76
CA SER A 383 -11.53 6.28 0.09
C SER A 383 -11.12 6.63 1.52
N SER A 384 -10.39 7.74 1.69
CA SER A 384 -9.82 8.17 2.96
C SER A 384 -9.76 9.70 3.06
N ASP A 385 -9.77 10.20 4.29
CA ASP A 385 -9.54 11.61 4.57
C ASP A 385 -8.14 12.05 4.17
N TYR A 386 -7.16 11.13 4.24
CA TYR A 386 -5.83 11.32 3.69
C TYR A 386 -5.90 11.68 2.19
N GLU A 387 -6.58 10.85 1.38
CA GLU A 387 -6.72 11.08 -0.06
C GLU A 387 -7.41 12.43 -0.34
N ARG A 388 -8.45 12.75 0.43
CA ARG A 388 -9.17 14.03 0.35
C ARG A 388 -8.27 15.23 0.62
N SER A 389 -7.50 15.19 1.69
CA SER A 389 -6.54 16.22 2.05
C SER A 389 -5.45 16.36 0.98
N GLU A 390 -4.91 15.27 0.47
CA GLU A 390 -3.89 15.27 -0.58
C GLU A 390 -4.37 15.94 -1.89
N TRP A 391 -5.58 15.63 -2.35
CA TRP A 391 -6.16 16.29 -3.52
C TRP A 391 -6.40 17.78 -3.27
N ARG A 392 -6.95 18.14 -2.10
CA ARG A 392 -7.20 19.53 -1.71
C ARG A 392 -5.91 20.35 -1.64
N GLU A 393 -4.89 19.85 -0.96
CA GLU A 393 -3.59 20.51 -0.80
C GLU A 393 -2.89 20.69 -2.14
N SER A 394 -2.94 19.69 -3.02
CA SER A 394 -2.36 19.77 -4.36
C SER A 394 -3.01 20.87 -5.21
N ILE A 395 -4.34 20.97 -5.17
CA ILE A 395 -5.10 22.01 -5.87
C ILE A 395 -4.78 23.39 -5.28
N GLN A 396 -4.88 23.54 -3.96
CA GLN A 396 -4.64 24.82 -3.28
C GLN A 396 -3.20 25.32 -3.46
N LYS A 397 -2.21 24.42 -3.49
CA LYS A 397 -0.81 24.76 -3.77
C LYS A 397 -0.64 25.40 -5.15
N LEU A 398 -1.38 24.94 -6.15
CA LEU A 398 -1.36 25.52 -7.49
C LEU A 398 -2.12 26.86 -7.55
N GLN A 399 -3.24 26.97 -6.84
CA GLN A 399 -4.04 28.22 -6.75
C GLN A 399 -3.31 29.38 -6.07
N LYS A 400 -2.25 29.13 -5.30
CA LYS A 400 -1.39 30.18 -4.74
C LYS A 400 -0.56 30.92 -5.80
N LYS A 401 -0.42 30.35 -7.00
CA LYS A 401 0.18 31.03 -8.14
C LYS A 401 -0.86 31.98 -8.74
N ASP A 402 -0.43 33.09 -9.33
CA ASP A 402 -1.35 33.99 -10.04
C ASP A 402 -1.87 33.28 -11.30
N LEU A 403 -3.05 32.67 -11.19
CA LEU A 403 -3.66 31.85 -12.24
C LEU A 403 -4.70 32.65 -13.00
N GLN A 404 -4.61 32.62 -14.33
CA GLN A 404 -5.65 33.16 -15.18
C GLN A 404 -6.70 32.09 -15.49
N ALA A 405 -7.97 32.51 -15.55
CA ALA A 405 -9.03 31.66 -16.06
C ALA A 405 -8.76 31.34 -17.54
N CYS A 406 -8.92 30.08 -17.92
CA CYS A 406 -8.71 29.63 -19.30
C CYS A 406 -9.99 28.97 -19.85
N VAL A 407 -10.24 29.12 -21.15
CA VAL A 407 -11.34 28.43 -21.84
C VAL A 407 -10.74 27.62 -22.98
N LEU A 408 -10.90 26.30 -22.90
CA LEU A 408 -10.40 25.37 -23.89
C LEU A 408 -11.38 25.21 -25.05
N SER A 409 -10.89 25.36 -26.28
CA SER A 409 -11.60 24.97 -27.49
C SER A 409 -11.73 23.44 -27.61
N SER A 410 -12.62 22.98 -28.49
CA SER A 410 -12.80 21.55 -28.77
C SER A 410 -11.50 20.87 -29.23
N VAL A 411 -10.68 21.57 -30.03
CA VAL A 411 -9.39 21.06 -30.52
C VAL A 411 -8.38 20.94 -29.39
N GLU A 412 -8.29 21.96 -28.52
CA GLU A 412 -7.41 21.93 -27.34
C GLU A 412 -7.77 20.79 -26.39
N LEU A 413 -9.07 20.56 -26.16
CA LEU A 413 -9.55 19.44 -25.36
C LEU A 413 -9.21 18.07 -25.98
N GLN A 414 -9.33 17.93 -27.30
CA GLN A 414 -8.95 16.70 -28.00
C GLN A 414 -7.44 16.42 -27.89
N VAL A 415 -6.60 17.45 -28.05
CA VAL A 415 -5.14 17.32 -27.86
C VAL A 415 -4.82 16.94 -26.42
N LEU A 416 -5.38 17.66 -25.45
CA LEU A 416 -5.15 17.43 -24.02
C LEU A 416 -5.56 16.01 -23.60
N THR A 417 -6.77 15.58 -23.95
CA THR A 417 -7.27 14.21 -23.65
C THR A 417 -6.50 13.12 -24.40
N GLY A 418 -6.06 13.38 -25.63
CA GLY A 418 -5.16 12.48 -26.37
C GLY A 418 -3.80 12.31 -25.69
N SER A 419 -3.27 13.40 -25.12
CA SER A 419 -2.01 13.37 -24.36
C SER A 419 -2.14 12.71 -23.00
N CYS A 420 -3.29 12.79 -22.31
CA CYS A 420 -3.51 12.16 -21.00
C CYS A 420 -3.13 10.67 -20.95
N PHE A 421 -3.29 9.93 -22.05
CA PHE A 421 -2.88 8.51 -22.10
C PHE A 421 -1.36 8.34 -21.95
N LYS A 422 -0.57 9.26 -22.49
CA LYS A 422 0.89 9.27 -22.40
C LYS A 422 1.39 9.91 -21.10
N LEU A 423 0.68 10.93 -20.61
CA LEU A 423 1.09 11.71 -19.45
C LEU A 423 0.76 11.03 -18.11
N ARG A 424 -0.29 10.19 -18.06
CA ARG A 424 -0.78 9.56 -16.82
C ARG A 424 0.34 8.89 -16.04
N THR A 425 0.37 9.12 -14.74
CA THR A 425 1.22 8.36 -13.82
C THR A 425 0.49 7.10 -13.34
N VAL A 426 -0.84 7.15 -13.26
CA VAL A 426 -1.70 6.02 -12.90
C VAL A 426 -2.19 5.31 -14.17
N HIS A 427 -1.50 4.24 -14.53
CA HIS A 427 -1.72 3.55 -15.81
C HIS A 427 -2.90 2.59 -15.80
N ASN A 428 -3.19 2.00 -14.64
CA ASN A 428 -4.19 0.96 -14.47
C ASN A 428 -5.18 1.34 -13.38
N ILE A 429 -6.43 0.89 -13.56
CA ILE A 429 -7.43 0.92 -12.48
C ILE A 429 -6.88 0.07 -11.33
N PRO A 430 -6.97 0.52 -10.06
CA PRO A 430 -6.41 -0.17 -8.90
C PRO A 430 -7.22 -1.43 -8.53
N VAL A 431 -7.20 -2.43 -9.41
CA VAL A 431 -7.76 -3.77 -9.18
C VAL A 431 -6.62 -4.77 -9.11
N THR A 432 -6.68 -5.72 -8.18
CA THR A 432 -5.57 -6.67 -7.95
C THR A 432 -5.44 -7.69 -9.08
N SER A 433 -6.50 -7.89 -9.87
CA SER A 433 -6.49 -8.69 -11.11
C SER A 433 -5.47 -8.27 -12.17
N ASN A 434 -4.98 -7.02 -12.14
CA ASN A 434 -4.00 -6.51 -13.11
C ASN A 434 -2.54 -6.88 -12.75
N LYS A 435 -2.28 -7.47 -11.58
CA LYS A 435 -0.96 -7.99 -11.20
C LYS A 435 -0.90 -9.47 -11.62
N ASP A 436 -0.04 -9.80 -12.57
CA ASP A 436 0.10 -11.17 -13.10
C ASP A 436 0.92 -12.11 -12.19
N ASP A 437 1.46 -11.62 -11.07
CA ASP A 437 2.39 -12.40 -10.24
C ASP A 437 1.71 -13.28 -9.19
N ASP A 438 2.32 -14.45 -8.97
CA ASP A 438 1.81 -15.61 -8.26
C ASP A 438 2.02 -15.57 -6.73
N GLU A 439 2.40 -14.43 -6.16
CA GLU A 439 2.50 -14.25 -4.71
C GLU A 439 1.68 -13.04 -4.25
N SER A 440 0.65 -13.31 -3.44
CA SER A 440 -0.03 -12.26 -2.69
C SER A 440 0.89 -11.74 -1.59
N SER A 441 1.69 -10.71 -1.89
CA SER A 441 2.63 -10.07 -0.95
C SER A 441 1.97 -9.30 0.21
N GLY A 442 0.65 -9.44 0.39
CA GLY A 442 -0.09 -8.81 1.49
C GLY A 442 -0.39 -9.77 2.62
N LEU A 443 -0.49 -9.24 3.82
CA LEU A 443 -0.80 -9.99 5.04
C LEU A 443 -2.30 -10.32 5.14
N TYR A 444 -2.59 -11.57 5.50
CA TYR A 444 -3.93 -12.07 5.78
C TYR A 444 -3.99 -12.57 7.23
N GLY A 445 -4.79 -11.91 8.07
CA GLY A 445 -4.86 -12.24 9.50
C GLY A 445 -5.19 -11.03 10.36
N PHE A 446 -4.76 -11.04 11.61
CA PHE A 446 -5.03 -9.97 12.57
C PHE A 446 -3.75 -9.21 12.90
N LEU A 447 -3.78 -7.89 12.72
CA LEU A 447 -2.75 -6.98 13.16
C LEU A 447 -3.19 -6.34 14.46
N HIS A 448 -2.47 -6.63 15.53
CA HIS A 448 -2.62 -5.96 16.81
C HIS A 448 -1.75 -4.71 16.79
N VAL A 449 -2.30 -3.55 17.12
CA VAL A 449 -1.59 -2.27 17.15
C VAL A 449 -1.88 -1.56 18.46
N ILE A 450 -0.83 -1.19 19.19
CA ILE A 450 -0.93 -0.32 20.36
C ILE A 450 -0.42 1.07 19.96
N VAL A 451 -1.27 2.08 20.05
CA VAL A 451 -0.84 3.49 19.89
C VAL A 451 -0.48 4.01 21.27
N HIS A 452 0.81 4.22 21.54
CA HIS A 452 1.30 4.62 22.86
C HIS A 452 1.09 6.11 23.10
N LYS A 453 1.82 6.95 22.36
CA LYS A 453 1.81 8.40 22.54
C LYS A 453 2.25 9.13 21.29
N ALA A 454 2.00 10.44 21.24
CA ALA A 454 2.59 11.31 20.25
C ALA A 454 3.28 12.52 20.90
N THR A 455 4.30 13.04 20.24
CA THR A 455 5.07 14.23 20.68
C THR A 455 5.36 15.13 19.47
N GLY A 456 5.82 16.37 19.72
CA GLY A 456 6.24 17.30 18.65
C GLY A 456 5.15 18.25 18.13
N PHE A 457 3.98 18.32 18.79
CA PHE A 457 2.99 19.34 18.50
C PHE A 457 3.43 20.70 19.05
N LYS A 458 3.34 21.75 18.22
CA LYS A 458 3.78 23.11 18.59
C LYS A 458 2.83 23.82 19.56
N GLU A 459 1.54 23.52 19.43
CA GLU A 459 0.47 24.15 20.18
C GLU A 459 -0.40 23.07 20.80
N SER A 460 -0.98 23.40 21.96
CA SER A 460 -1.89 22.51 22.68
C SER A 460 -3.20 22.38 21.90
N ALA A 461 -3.66 21.13 21.69
CA ALA A 461 -4.82 20.83 20.88
C ALA A 461 -5.57 19.58 21.38
N ASN A 462 -6.75 19.34 20.81
CA ASN A 462 -7.55 18.14 21.08
C ASN A 462 -7.14 17.02 20.11
N LEU A 463 -6.33 16.08 20.53
CA LEU A 463 -5.62 15.18 19.63
C LEU A 463 -6.18 13.75 19.65
N TYR A 464 -6.28 13.13 18.48
CA TYR A 464 -6.54 11.69 18.34
C TYR A 464 -5.85 11.12 17.09
N CYS A 465 -5.74 9.80 17.00
CA CYS A 465 -5.19 9.10 15.84
C CYS A 465 -6.25 8.22 15.17
N THR A 466 -6.18 8.07 13.84
CA THR A 466 -6.87 6.99 13.11
C THR A 466 -5.87 6.04 12.49
N LEU A 467 -6.27 4.78 12.36
CA LEU A 467 -5.49 3.71 11.76
C LEU A 467 -6.21 3.27 10.49
N GLU A 468 -5.53 3.40 9.36
CA GLU A 468 -6.03 2.96 8.06
C GLU A 468 -5.15 1.85 7.49
N VAL A 469 -5.75 0.84 6.88
CA VAL A 469 -5.01 -0.22 6.17
C VAL A 469 -5.47 -0.30 4.74
N ASP A 470 -4.56 -0.67 3.84
CA ASP A 470 -4.93 -0.94 2.45
C ASP A 470 -5.64 -2.30 2.35
N SER A 471 -6.74 -2.35 1.61
CA SER A 471 -7.44 -3.58 1.26
C SER A 471 -7.95 -3.44 -0.18
N PHE A 472 -7.66 -4.43 -1.02
CA PHE A 472 -8.09 -4.46 -2.43
C PHE A 472 -7.84 -3.16 -3.23
N GLY A 473 -6.72 -2.46 -2.98
CA GLY A 473 -6.30 -1.29 -3.75
C GLY A 473 -6.83 0.07 -3.25
N TYR A 474 -7.49 0.13 -2.09
CA TYR A 474 -7.88 1.38 -1.43
C TYR A 474 -7.62 1.30 0.09
N PHE A 475 -7.53 2.45 0.77
CA PHE A 475 -7.35 2.50 2.22
C PHE A 475 -8.70 2.54 2.94
N VAL A 476 -8.78 1.84 4.06
CA VAL A 476 -9.98 1.79 4.92
C VAL A 476 -9.57 2.13 6.34
N SER A 477 -10.26 3.10 6.95
CA SER A 477 -10.13 3.38 8.39
C SER A 477 -10.69 2.21 9.20
N LYS A 478 -9.86 1.63 10.06
CA LYS A 478 -10.18 0.44 10.87
C LYS A 478 -10.30 0.74 12.36
N ALA A 479 -9.58 1.75 12.85
CA ALA A 479 -9.60 2.12 14.26
C ALA A 479 -9.36 3.62 14.48
N LYS A 480 -9.81 4.11 15.64
CA LYS A 480 -9.63 5.50 16.10
C LYS A 480 -9.39 5.50 17.60
N THR A 481 -8.36 6.23 18.05
CA THR A 481 -8.08 6.41 19.47
C THR A 481 -9.04 7.40 20.12
N ARG A 482 -9.10 7.40 21.46
CA ARG A 482 -9.83 8.45 22.19
C ARG A 482 -9.19 9.82 21.96
N VAL A 483 -9.99 10.86 22.13
CA VAL A 483 -9.52 12.24 22.01
C VAL A 483 -8.88 12.66 23.32
N PHE A 484 -7.62 13.04 23.26
CA PHE A 484 -6.89 13.64 24.38
C PHE A 484 -6.98 15.16 24.25
N ARG A 485 -7.54 15.83 25.27
CA ARG A 485 -7.83 17.28 25.19
C ARG A 485 -6.64 18.12 25.62
N ASP A 486 -6.54 19.30 25.02
CA ASP A 486 -5.63 20.38 25.40
C ASP A 486 -4.23 19.90 25.78
N THR A 487 -3.60 19.15 24.87
CA THR A 487 -2.25 18.61 25.07
C THR A 487 -1.36 18.78 23.84
N THR A 488 -0.05 18.84 24.08
CA THR A 488 1.00 18.72 23.05
C THR A 488 1.64 17.33 23.01
N GLU A 489 1.34 16.48 23.99
CA GLU A 489 1.94 15.16 24.16
C GLU A 489 0.89 14.12 24.60
N PRO A 490 -0.08 13.76 23.73
CA PRO A 490 -1.12 12.81 24.08
C PRO A 490 -0.55 11.42 24.35
N GLN A 491 -1.07 10.75 25.39
CA GLN A 491 -0.72 9.37 25.75
C GLN A 491 -1.98 8.50 25.72
N TRP A 492 -2.17 7.75 24.64
CA TRP A 492 -3.35 6.91 24.45
C TRP A 492 -3.18 5.57 25.15
N ASN A 493 -2.09 4.85 24.85
CA ASN A 493 -1.84 3.46 25.25
C ASN A 493 -3.05 2.56 24.93
N GLU A 494 -3.63 2.73 23.74
CA GLU A 494 -4.82 2.00 23.29
C GLU A 494 -4.43 0.91 22.29
N GLU A 495 -4.95 -0.30 22.51
CA GLU A 495 -4.75 -1.47 21.67
C GLU A 495 -5.93 -1.69 20.73
N PHE A 496 -5.64 -2.02 19.48
CA PHE A 496 -6.59 -2.32 18.43
C PHE A 496 -6.24 -3.64 17.76
N GLU A 497 -7.26 -4.44 17.46
CA GLU A 497 -7.13 -5.62 16.59
C GLU A 497 -7.74 -5.28 15.23
N ILE A 498 -6.93 -5.40 14.17
CA ILE A 498 -7.30 -5.00 12.81
C ILE A 498 -7.20 -6.22 11.90
N GLU A 499 -8.32 -6.62 11.30
CA GLU A 499 -8.33 -7.66 10.27
C GLU A 499 -7.71 -7.15 8.96
N LEU A 500 -6.70 -7.86 8.49
CA LEU A 500 -5.96 -7.63 7.25
C LEU A 500 -6.40 -8.62 6.16
N GLU A 501 -6.62 -8.08 4.96
CA GLU A 501 -7.15 -8.83 3.81
C GLU A 501 -6.21 -8.70 2.61
N GLY A 502 -4.96 -9.08 2.78
CA GLY A 502 -3.91 -8.84 1.79
C GLY A 502 -3.38 -7.42 1.85
N SER A 503 -3.42 -6.84 3.04
CA SER A 503 -2.90 -5.49 3.33
C SER A 503 -1.38 -5.47 3.32
N GLN A 504 -0.80 -4.39 2.82
CA GLN A 504 0.64 -4.17 2.68
C GLN A 504 1.11 -2.93 3.44
N CYS A 505 0.19 -2.06 3.87
CA CYS A 505 0.49 -0.76 4.46
C CYS A 505 -0.46 -0.48 5.62
N LEU A 506 0.09 0.00 6.72
CA LEU A 506 -0.66 0.65 7.80
C LEU A 506 -0.37 2.15 7.75
N ARG A 507 -1.40 2.98 7.83
CA ARG A 507 -1.30 4.42 8.00
C ARG A 507 -1.79 4.82 9.37
N ILE A 508 -1.07 5.74 10.00
CA ILE A 508 -1.47 6.39 11.24
C ILE A 508 -1.58 7.88 10.95
N LEU A 509 -2.79 8.42 11.14
CA LEU A 509 -3.10 9.82 10.88
C LEU A 509 -3.40 10.52 12.20
N CYS A 510 -2.69 11.60 12.50
CA CYS A 510 -2.96 12.42 13.68
C CYS A 510 -3.93 13.55 13.32
N TYR A 511 -4.96 13.72 14.14
CA TYR A 511 -5.99 14.74 13.96
C TYR A 511 -6.04 15.68 15.15
N GLU A 512 -6.35 16.94 14.88
CA GLU A 512 -6.86 17.91 15.82
C GLU A 512 -8.39 17.96 15.70
N LYS A 513 -9.07 17.58 16.78
CA LYS A 513 -10.52 17.62 16.92
C LYS A 513 -11.02 19.04 17.09
N CYS A 514 -11.90 19.46 16.20
CA CYS A 514 -12.52 20.78 16.26
C CYS A 514 -13.85 20.70 17.03
N TYR A 515 -13.94 21.40 18.18
CA TYR A 515 -15.18 21.48 18.98
C TYR A 515 -15.98 22.77 18.74
N ASP A 516 -15.47 23.68 17.91
CA ASP A 516 -16.09 24.97 17.67
C ASP A 516 -17.36 24.80 16.83
N LYS A 517 -18.53 24.90 17.48
CA LYS A 517 -19.86 24.79 16.85
C LYS A 517 -20.12 25.83 15.75
N SER A 518 -19.34 26.92 15.70
CA SER A 518 -19.41 27.92 14.62
C SER A 518 -18.60 27.51 13.38
N LYS A 519 -17.67 26.55 13.53
CA LYS A 519 -16.91 25.90 12.45
C LYS A 519 -17.43 24.50 12.13
N LEU A 520 -18.32 23.93 12.94
CA LEU A 520 -19.01 22.69 12.64
C LEU A 520 -19.87 22.90 11.39
N ASN A 521 -19.59 22.13 10.34
CA ASN A 521 -20.57 21.89 9.28
C ASN A 521 -21.81 21.29 9.96
N LYS A 522 -23.01 21.81 9.68
CA LYS A 522 -24.28 21.25 10.21
C LYS A 522 -24.64 19.90 9.56
N ASP A 523 -23.72 19.33 8.78
CA ASP A 523 -23.80 17.96 8.28
C ASP A 523 -23.32 17.00 9.37
N ASP A 524 -24.26 16.23 9.92
CA ASP A 524 -23.92 14.97 10.58
C ASP A 524 -23.07 14.13 9.61
N ASN A 525 -21.80 13.94 9.97
CA ASN A 525 -20.80 13.01 9.39
C ASN A 525 -19.67 13.55 8.49
N GLU A 526 -19.44 14.86 8.35
CA GLU A 526 -18.11 15.31 7.89
C GLU A 526 -17.18 15.55 9.09
N ILE A 527 -16.07 14.80 9.16
CA ILE A 527 -14.98 15.08 10.10
C ILE A 527 -14.40 16.45 9.73
N VAL A 528 -14.76 17.47 10.51
CA VAL A 528 -14.20 18.84 10.49
C VAL A 528 -12.81 18.88 11.14
N ASP A 529 -12.34 17.73 11.65
CA ASP A 529 -11.07 17.59 12.35
C ASP A 529 -9.91 17.73 11.36
N LYS A 530 -8.90 18.49 11.77
CA LYS A 530 -7.78 18.86 10.92
C LYS A 530 -6.70 17.78 11.01
N ILE A 531 -6.25 17.26 9.87
CA ILE A 531 -5.08 16.36 9.83
C ILE A 531 -3.83 17.16 10.17
N MET A 532 -3.16 16.76 11.25
CA MET A 532 -1.93 17.38 11.75
C MET A 532 -0.67 16.63 11.30
N GLY A 533 -0.78 15.30 11.16
CA GLY A 533 0.32 14.43 10.76
C GLY A 533 -0.18 13.24 9.93
N LYS A 534 0.58 12.87 8.92
CA LYS A 534 0.28 11.75 8.01
C LYS A 534 1.45 10.77 8.00
N GLY A 535 1.22 9.56 8.49
CA GLY A 535 2.25 8.56 8.69
C GLY A 535 1.90 7.25 8.01
N GLN A 536 2.90 6.54 7.49
CA GLN A 536 2.71 5.24 6.86
C GLN A 536 3.87 4.30 7.19
N VAL A 537 3.56 3.03 7.41
CA VAL A 537 4.51 1.94 7.60
C VAL A 537 4.15 0.77 6.69
N GLN A 538 5.16 0.13 6.10
CA GLN A 538 4.98 -1.06 5.28
C GLN A 538 4.82 -2.28 6.20
N LEU A 539 3.79 -3.08 5.95
CA LEU A 539 3.54 -4.35 6.63
C LEU A 539 4.34 -5.44 5.93
N ASP A 540 5.62 -5.57 6.28
CA ASP A 540 6.47 -6.65 5.77
C ASP A 540 6.24 -7.94 6.58
N PRO A 541 5.84 -9.06 5.94
CA PRO A 541 5.72 -10.36 6.60
C PRO A 541 6.93 -10.74 7.45
N GLN A 542 8.16 -10.43 7.03
CA GLN A 542 9.35 -10.84 7.77
C GLN A 542 9.56 -10.03 9.07
N THR A 543 9.14 -8.76 9.09
CA THR A 543 9.29 -7.89 10.26
C THR A 543 8.13 -8.03 11.26
N VAL A 544 6.90 -8.25 10.77
CA VAL A 544 5.70 -8.26 11.61
C VAL A 544 5.28 -9.67 12.08
N GLN A 545 5.71 -10.76 11.41
CA GLN A 545 5.37 -12.15 11.80
C GLN A 545 6.02 -12.65 13.11
N SER A 546 6.84 -11.83 13.77
CA SER A 546 7.36 -12.21 15.09
C SER A 546 6.19 -12.32 16.08
N LYS A 547 6.15 -13.37 16.92
CA LYS A 547 5.15 -13.48 18.00
C LYS A 547 5.25 -12.36 19.05
N ASN A 548 6.31 -11.57 18.99
CA ASN A 548 6.63 -10.50 19.91
C ASN A 548 6.12 -9.16 19.39
N TRP A 549 5.85 -8.25 20.32
CA TRP A 549 5.55 -6.85 19.99
C TRP A 549 6.77 -6.18 19.36
N HIS A 550 6.55 -5.55 18.20
CA HIS A 550 7.53 -4.70 17.56
C HIS A 550 7.16 -3.24 17.84
N MET A 551 8.03 -2.51 18.53
CA MET A 551 7.86 -1.08 18.77
C MET A 551 8.53 -0.27 17.65
N ASP A 552 7.79 0.69 17.10
CA ASP A 552 8.25 1.56 16.04
C ASP A 552 7.76 3.00 16.25
N VAL A 553 8.36 3.96 15.55
CA VAL A 553 8.05 5.38 15.66
C VAL A 553 7.88 5.99 14.28
N ILE A 554 6.71 6.56 14.01
CA ILE A 554 6.46 7.30 12.76
C ILE A 554 6.68 8.79 12.99
N GLU A 555 7.61 9.38 12.25
CA GLU A 555 7.85 10.82 12.23
C GLU A 555 7.14 11.49 11.04
N MET A 556 6.35 12.52 11.32
CA MET A 556 5.42 13.18 10.39
C MET A 556 5.47 14.69 10.59
N ASN A 557 6.17 15.43 9.74
CA ASN A 557 6.26 16.91 9.82
C ASN A 557 6.70 17.43 11.22
N GLY A 558 7.57 16.70 11.91
CA GLY A 558 8.04 17.01 13.27
C GLY A 558 7.19 16.42 14.40
N ILE A 559 6.04 15.80 14.10
CA ILE A 559 5.25 15.00 15.04
C ILE A 559 5.80 13.57 15.06
N LYS A 560 6.01 12.99 16.24
CA LYS A 560 6.45 11.59 16.39
C LYS A 560 5.38 10.80 17.09
N VAL A 561 4.88 9.74 16.46
CA VAL A 561 3.94 8.77 17.06
C VAL A 561 4.68 7.50 17.38
N GLU A 562 4.68 7.13 18.67
CA GLU A 562 5.20 5.85 19.14
C GLU A 562 4.07 4.83 19.16
N PHE A 563 4.29 3.68 18.53
CA PHE A 563 3.32 2.60 18.48
C PHE A 563 4.01 1.24 18.54
N SER A 564 3.25 0.19 18.84
CA SER A 564 3.73 -1.18 18.74
C SER A 564 2.77 -1.99 17.91
N MET A 565 3.29 -2.96 17.17
CA MET A 565 2.46 -3.85 16.38
C MET A 565 2.90 -5.31 16.50
N LYS A 566 1.95 -6.20 16.28
CA LYS A 566 2.14 -7.65 16.26
C LYS A 566 1.15 -8.27 15.28
N PHE A 567 1.58 -9.24 14.48
CA PHE A 567 0.72 -9.90 13.50
C PHE A 567 0.47 -11.37 13.84
N THR A 568 -0.79 -11.79 13.65
CA THR A 568 -1.27 -13.16 13.78
C THR A 568 -1.84 -13.62 12.45
N SER A 569 -1.15 -14.55 11.77
CA SER A 569 -1.57 -15.08 10.46
C SER A 569 -2.86 -15.90 10.53
N ARG A 570 -3.71 -15.81 9.50
CA ARG A 570 -4.90 -16.66 9.31
C ARG A 570 -4.65 -17.66 8.16
N ASP A 571 -4.78 -18.96 8.44
CA ASP A 571 -4.69 -19.98 7.39
C ASP A 571 -5.83 -19.82 6.37
N LEU A 572 -5.49 -19.57 5.10
CA LEU A 572 -6.40 -19.32 3.95
C LEU A 572 -7.35 -20.50 3.60
N LYS A 573 -7.55 -21.49 4.47
CA LYS A 573 -8.34 -22.70 4.18
C LYS A 573 -9.83 -22.61 4.54
N THR A 574 -10.29 -21.55 5.21
CA THR A 574 -11.69 -21.43 5.66
C THR A 574 -12.37 -20.17 5.14
N PRO A 575 -13.58 -20.25 4.54
CA PRO A 575 -14.33 -19.07 4.12
C PRO A 575 -14.88 -18.30 5.33
N ALA A 576 -14.98 -16.96 5.21
CA ALA A 576 -15.47 -16.08 6.25
C ALA A 576 -16.95 -16.34 6.57
N ALA A 577 -17.26 -16.49 7.86
CA ALA A 577 -18.62 -16.65 8.38
C ALA A 577 -19.12 -15.31 8.98
N ASP A 578 -20.44 -15.12 8.97
CA ASP A 578 -21.13 -13.94 9.52
C ASP A 578 -20.64 -13.64 10.97
N PRO A 579 -20.12 -12.43 11.26
CA PRO A 579 -19.43 -12.14 12.53
C PRO A 579 -20.26 -12.42 13.78
N HIS A 580 -21.58 -12.21 13.75
CA HIS A 580 -22.44 -12.45 14.92
C HIS A 580 -22.87 -13.92 15.06
N VAL A 581 -23.18 -14.59 13.95
CA VAL A 581 -23.65 -15.99 13.95
C VAL A 581 -22.50 -16.98 14.19
N HIS A 582 -21.31 -16.67 13.67
CA HIS A 582 -20.11 -17.47 13.92
C HIS A 582 -19.69 -17.44 15.38
N SER A 583 -19.73 -16.25 15.99
CA SER A 583 -19.41 -16.04 17.40
C SER A 583 -20.35 -16.82 18.32
N VAL A 584 -21.66 -16.83 18.04
CA VAL A 584 -22.66 -17.60 18.81
C VAL A 584 -22.44 -19.12 18.68
N LEU A 585 -22.11 -19.61 17.48
CA LEU A 585 -21.84 -21.03 17.23
C LEU A 585 -20.57 -21.56 17.93
N VAL A 586 -19.46 -20.81 17.86
CA VAL A 586 -18.19 -21.16 18.53
C VAL A 586 -18.36 -21.17 20.05
N PHE A 587 -19.16 -20.23 20.56
CA PHE A 587 -19.44 -20.10 21.98
C PHE A 587 -20.21 -21.30 22.55
N VAL A 588 -21.32 -21.71 21.91
CA VAL A 588 -22.16 -22.85 22.33
C VAL A 588 -21.35 -24.17 22.27
N SER A 589 -20.55 -24.37 21.23
CA SER A 589 -19.71 -25.58 21.08
C SER A 589 -18.62 -25.70 22.16
N SER A 590 -18.03 -24.58 22.59
CA SER A 590 -16.98 -24.57 23.62
C SER A 590 -17.51 -24.94 25.00
N HIS A 591 -18.71 -24.48 25.35
CA HIS A 591 -19.33 -24.74 26.66
C HIS A 591 -19.79 -26.20 26.80
N PHE A 592 -20.20 -26.84 25.71
CA PHE A 592 -20.53 -28.27 25.70
C PHE A 592 -19.35 -29.14 26.14
N ARG A 593 -18.13 -28.84 25.65
CA ARG A 593 -16.89 -29.56 25.96
C ARG A 593 -16.42 -29.37 27.41
N VAL A 594 -16.76 -28.24 28.04
CA VAL A 594 -16.44 -27.97 29.45
C VAL A 594 -17.27 -28.84 30.38
N ALA A 595 -18.54 -29.04 30.03
CA ALA A 595 -19.43 -29.92 30.78
C ALA A 595 -19.05 -31.40 30.68
N GLU A 596 -18.39 -31.85 29.59
CA GLU A 596 -17.91 -33.25 29.48
C GLU A 596 -16.84 -33.63 30.52
N LYS A 597 -16.24 -32.66 31.22
CA LYS A 597 -15.26 -32.89 32.31
C LYS A 597 -15.82 -32.62 33.70
N GLU A 598 -17.14 -32.60 33.82
CA GLU A 598 -17.88 -32.37 35.06
C GLU A 598 -17.40 -33.16 36.29
N PRO A 599 -17.08 -34.48 36.25
CA PRO A 599 -16.63 -35.20 37.45
C PRO A 599 -15.29 -34.71 38.03
N VAL A 600 -14.55 -33.87 37.29
CA VAL A 600 -13.29 -33.25 37.72
C VAL A 600 -13.48 -31.77 38.05
N ASN A 601 -14.11 -31.00 37.16
CA ASN A 601 -14.24 -29.53 37.29
C ASN A 601 -15.54 -29.10 37.98
N LYS A 602 -16.46 -30.04 38.20
CA LYS A 602 -17.77 -29.87 38.83
C LYS A 602 -18.68 -28.84 38.13
N MET A 603 -18.38 -28.52 36.87
CA MET A 603 -19.13 -27.56 36.06
C MET A 603 -20.06 -28.30 35.09
N SER A 604 -21.33 -28.42 35.48
CA SER A 604 -22.39 -28.94 34.62
C SER A 604 -22.82 -27.90 33.57
N LEU A 605 -23.53 -28.33 32.52
CA LEU A 605 -24.16 -27.43 31.54
C LEU A 605 -25.06 -26.38 32.22
N HIS A 606 -25.69 -26.76 33.33
CA HIS A 606 -26.53 -25.88 34.15
C HIS A 606 -25.70 -24.81 34.86
N ASN A 607 -24.58 -25.19 35.49
CA ASN A 607 -23.67 -24.22 36.12
C ASN A 607 -23.10 -23.22 35.10
N LEU A 608 -22.84 -23.68 33.87
CA LEU A 608 -22.36 -22.82 32.78
C LEU A 608 -23.44 -21.86 32.30
N ALA A 609 -24.66 -22.34 32.07
CA ALA A 609 -25.76 -21.48 31.65
C ALA A 609 -26.07 -20.40 32.70
N THR A 610 -26.05 -20.75 33.99
CA THR A 610 -26.28 -19.83 35.11
C THR A 610 -25.24 -18.72 35.19
N VAL A 611 -23.98 -19.03 34.88
CA VAL A 611 -22.86 -18.07 34.94
C VAL A 611 -22.82 -17.14 33.72
N PHE A 612 -23.11 -17.65 32.52
CA PHE A 612 -22.85 -16.91 31.27
C PHE A 612 -24.10 -16.32 30.61
N GLY A 613 -25.30 -16.85 30.89
CA GLY A 613 -26.56 -16.36 30.31
C GLY A 613 -26.74 -14.84 30.46
N PRO A 614 -26.56 -14.25 31.66
CA PRO A 614 -26.81 -12.83 31.89
C PRO A 614 -25.77 -11.87 31.32
N THR A 615 -24.58 -12.36 30.98
CA THR A 615 -23.52 -11.50 30.41
C THR A 615 -23.68 -11.40 28.90
N LEU A 616 -24.25 -12.42 28.27
CA LEU A 616 -24.35 -12.53 26.80
C LEU A 616 -25.66 -11.98 26.25
N LEU A 617 -26.75 -12.14 26.99
CA LEU A 617 -28.10 -11.81 26.54
C LEU A 617 -28.62 -10.51 27.16
N ARG A 618 -27.74 -9.68 27.74
CA ARG A 618 -28.09 -8.41 28.36
C ARG A 618 -28.32 -7.31 27.30
N PRO A 619 -29.39 -6.51 27.38
CA PRO A 619 -29.62 -5.38 26.48
C PRO A 619 -28.65 -4.19 26.68
N SER A 620 -28.53 -3.31 25.68
CA SER A 620 -27.72 -2.07 25.71
C SER A 620 -28.45 -0.85 26.31
N GLU A 621 -27.74 0.02 27.04
CA GLU A 621 -28.27 1.02 27.99
C GLU A 621 -29.04 2.27 27.46
N SER A 622 -29.41 2.39 26.19
CA SER A 622 -30.09 3.62 25.71
C SER A 622 -31.55 3.80 26.19
N GLU A 623 -32.13 2.87 26.94
CA GLU A 623 -33.56 2.91 27.31
C GLU A 623 -33.89 2.96 28.82
N SER A 624 -32.93 3.08 29.73
CA SER A 624 -33.28 3.01 31.17
C SER A 624 -32.54 4.01 32.06
N SER A 625 -32.81 5.30 31.84
CA SER A 625 -32.55 6.32 32.85
C SER A 625 -33.86 6.99 33.30
N LYS A 626 -34.44 6.46 34.41
CA LYS A 626 -35.23 7.14 35.47
C LYS A 626 -36.25 6.18 36.09
N ALA A 627 -36.02 5.72 37.31
CA ALA A 627 -36.98 5.79 38.43
C ALA A 627 -36.44 5.02 39.65
N HIS A 628 -36.86 5.49 40.81
CA HIS A 628 -36.42 5.16 42.16
C HIS A 628 -37.19 3.97 42.76
N ILE A 629 -36.53 3.23 43.67
CA ILE A 629 -37.09 2.47 44.81
C ILE A 629 -37.56 1.02 44.58
N THR A 630 -37.32 0.21 45.62
CA THR A 630 -37.72 -1.17 45.95
C THR A 630 -36.94 -2.32 45.31
N LEU A 631 -36.09 -2.92 46.16
CA LEU A 631 -35.40 -4.21 46.06
C LEU A 631 -35.02 -4.64 44.64
N ALA A 632 -33.85 -4.17 44.22
CA ALA A 632 -33.17 -4.59 43.00
C ALA A 632 -32.86 -6.11 42.94
N SER A 633 -33.05 -6.88 44.02
CA SER A 633 -32.73 -8.32 44.04
C SER A 633 -33.71 -9.17 43.22
N ASP A 634 -35.00 -8.83 43.18
CA ASP A 634 -36.03 -9.78 42.74
C ASP A 634 -36.38 -9.63 41.25
N ILE A 635 -36.37 -8.40 40.71
CA ILE A 635 -36.55 -8.15 39.25
C ILE A 635 -35.31 -8.63 38.48
N TRP A 636 -34.11 -8.36 39.02
CA TRP A 636 -32.86 -8.85 38.43
C TRP A 636 -32.80 -10.37 38.42
N SER A 637 -33.44 -11.06 39.38
CA SER A 637 -33.45 -12.52 39.45
C SER A 637 -34.27 -13.18 38.35
N HIS A 638 -35.39 -12.58 37.91
CA HIS A 638 -36.29 -13.20 36.94
C HIS A 638 -35.76 -13.11 35.50
N ASP A 639 -35.19 -11.96 35.11
CA ASP A 639 -34.53 -11.77 33.80
C ASP A 639 -33.25 -12.60 33.69
N VAL A 640 -32.46 -12.67 34.78
CA VAL A 640 -31.29 -13.53 34.86
C VAL A 640 -31.70 -14.99 34.69
N MET A 641 -32.75 -15.45 35.39
CA MET A 641 -33.22 -16.83 35.24
C MET A 641 -33.74 -17.15 33.83
N ALA A 642 -34.37 -16.20 33.14
CA ALA A 642 -34.77 -16.34 31.74
C ALA A 642 -33.56 -16.44 30.80
N GLN A 643 -32.58 -15.53 30.93
CA GLN A 643 -31.33 -15.54 30.15
C GLN A 643 -30.53 -16.83 30.36
N VAL A 644 -30.52 -17.33 31.59
CA VAL A 644 -29.92 -18.61 31.96
C VAL A 644 -30.66 -19.78 31.30
N GLN A 645 -32.00 -19.78 31.30
CA GLN A 645 -32.78 -20.83 30.65
C GLN A 645 -32.60 -20.83 29.12
N VAL A 646 -32.49 -19.65 28.49
CA VAL A 646 -32.24 -19.54 27.04
C VAL A 646 -30.87 -20.12 26.67
N LEU A 647 -29.81 -19.73 27.39
CA LEU A 647 -28.48 -20.29 27.12
C LEU A 647 -28.45 -21.81 27.40
N LEU A 648 -29.12 -22.26 28.45
CA LEU A 648 -29.22 -23.68 28.81
C LEU A 648 -29.91 -24.50 27.71
N TYR A 649 -30.98 -23.97 27.11
CA TYR A 649 -31.69 -24.61 26.00
C TYR A 649 -30.75 -24.89 24.81
N TYR A 650 -29.92 -23.92 24.42
CA TYR A 650 -28.96 -24.09 23.32
C TYR A 650 -27.82 -25.06 23.65
N LEU A 651 -27.40 -25.11 24.92
CA LEU A 651 -26.36 -26.04 25.37
C LEU A 651 -26.84 -27.49 25.48
N GLN A 652 -28.17 -27.73 25.52
CA GLN A 652 -28.78 -29.05 25.64
C GLN A 652 -29.17 -29.70 24.30
N HIS A 653 -29.00 -29.01 23.17
CA HIS A 653 -29.37 -29.51 21.85
C HIS A 653 -28.15 -29.73 20.91
N PRO A 654 -28.20 -30.73 19.99
CA PRO A 654 -27.08 -31.08 19.10
C PRO A 654 -26.72 -29.95 18.11
N PRO A 655 -25.50 -29.96 17.50
CA PRO A 655 -24.97 -28.83 16.74
C PRO A 655 -25.88 -28.46 15.56
N ILE A 656 -26.49 -27.28 15.67
CA ILE A 656 -27.46 -26.73 14.71
C ILE A 656 -26.74 -26.39 13.40
N SER A 657 -27.31 -26.75 12.25
CA SER A 657 -26.76 -26.37 10.95
C SER A 657 -26.91 -24.86 10.69
N PHE A 658 -26.02 -24.26 9.89
CA PHE A 658 -26.11 -22.85 9.50
C PHE A 658 -27.48 -22.48 8.87
N ALA A 659 -28.13 -23.45 8.22
CA ALA A 659 -29.47 -23.28 7.63
C ALA A 659 -30.61 -23.26 8.66
N GLU A 660 -30.45 -23.92 9.82
CA GLU A 660 -31.45 -23.94 10.90
C GLU A 660 -31.34 -22.72 11.82
N LEU A 661 -30.13 -22.20 12.04
CA LEU A 661 -29.91 -20.98 12.82
C LEU A 661 -30.52 -19.74 12.17
N LYS A 662 -30.48 -19.64 10.83
CA LYS A 662 -31.11 -18.56 10.06
C LYS A 662 -32.64 -18.56 10.15
N LYS A 663 -33.26 -19.71 10.47
CA LYS A 663 -34.71 -19.85 10.66
C LYS A 663 -35.18 -19.39 12.04
N ASN A 664 -34.27 -19.41 13.02
CA ASN A 664 -34.55 -19.09 14.43
C ASN A 664 -34.16 -17.65 14.83
N THR A 665 -33.50 -16.88 13.96
CA THR A 665 -33.19 -15.45 14.17
C THR A 665 -34.42 -14.53 14.27
N LEU A 666 -35.64 -15.05 14.06
CA LEU A 666 -36.92 -14.34 14.27
C LEU A 666 -37.33 -14.18 15.75
N TYR A 667 -36.59 -14.77 16.70
CA TYR A 667 -36.92 -14.74 18.13
C TYR A 667 -36.11 -13.74 18.96
N PHE A 668 -35.25 -12.92 18.35
CA PHE A 668 -34.43 -11.91 19.04
C PHE A 668 -35.03 -10.48 18.93
N SER A 669 -36.35 -10.35 18.95
CA SER A 669 -37.02 -9.08 19.25
C SER A 669 -37.33 -9.07 20.75
N THR A 670 -36.93 -8.01 21.43
CA THR A 670 -37.16 -7.70 22.84
C THR A 670 -38.66 -7.64 23.17
N ASP A 671 -39.27 -8.79 23.43
CA ASP A 671 -40.54 -8.94 24.16
C ASP A 671 -40.72 -10.41 24.57
N VAL A 672 -40.09 -10.81 25.68
CA VAL A 672 -40.66 -11.60 26.80
C VAL A 672 -39.81 -11.35 28.03
#